data_AF-A0A3P6EJM7-F1
#
_entry.id   AF-A0A3P6EJM7-F1
#
_cell.length_a   1.000
_cell.length_b   1.000
_cell.length_c   1.000
_cell.angle_alpha   90.00
_cell.angle_beta   90.00
_cell.angle_gamma   90.00
#
_symmetry.space_group_name_H-M   'P 1'
#
loop_
_entity.id
_entity.type
_entity.pdbx_description
1 polymer ?
#
loop_
_entity_poly.entity_id
_entity_poly.type
_entity_poly.pdbx_seq_one_letter_code
_entity_poly.pdbx_strand_id
1 'polypeptide(L)'
;MMARCLARFLVSLLALAICNAASVSHPISDSHRSAALDVFVPLDGSYKSLEEAYEALKSLEILGIDKKSDLSSGTCENVVKVLASPSSALKDVFYALSVNGILKCKTGEDVPKDIVSKLQAGAKDAKLLLDFYYSIRGLVLVKEQFSGTDLTLGDAEAIFRSVKALSQSDGRWRYSSNNAESSTFAAGLAFETLAGVISLAPSEIDQSLIQTVKTGILKLFDSIQKYDDGTFYFDGSEGPISTTASVIRGLTSFAASESTGLNLPGDKIVGLAKFFLGVGIPGDAKDFFNQIDALACLEDNRQGYFHAIYLFSVPLILSLPSTVISLTKKEPLKVKVSTVLGSKAPALSVKLAEALNSKGSSVINNQELKFDADSATYFLDSFPKNFDVGKYTFVFEILLDESANEKGYITEAQTKVPIAATGAIGIENAEIAVLDSDVGSIESQKKLDLTKDGVVSLSANHLQKLRLSFQLTTPLGLVFKPHQAFLKLKHESQVEHIFLVKTYGKKAELVLDFLGLVEKLYYLSGKYEIQLTIGDASMENSLLSNIGHIELDLPERPEKAPLPPLHPTDPYSRYGPKSEISHIFRVPEKLPAKQLSLIFLGLIVLPFIAFLIGLTRLGVNIKSFPSSVGAATSALLFHGGIGAVLLLYVLFWLKASSQNRFFFFRRAMSYSAAGFGKPGSGKRRIRELLTQSDNRFCADCGAPDPKWASANIGVFICLKCCGVHRSLGTHISKVLSVTLDEWSDEEVDSMIEIGGNDSANSIYEAFLPDGFFKPGPDATHDQRLRFIRSKYEHQEFLKPSLRITSVKAPSTKSSSSYLSSSLSKKFMDSFRTNPSSQQPQLEGMVEFIGLLKVTLKKGTNLAVRDMMTSDPYVKLTLGQQTVQSTVKKSNLNPVWNEELMLSVPHDYGSVKLQVFDYDTFSADDIMGEAGIDIQPLITSAMAFGDPEMFGDMQIGKWLKSHDNALIEDSIINISDGKVKQEVHIKLQNVESGELELEVEWLSLES
;
A
#
# COMPACT_ATOMS: atom_id res chain seq x y z
N MET A 1 8.85 -66.07 -3.41
CA MET A 1 8.13 -65.05 -4.19
C MET A 1 7.97 -63.71 -3.44
N MET A 2 7.71 -63.68 -2.12
CA MET A 2 7.61 -62.41 -1.36
C MET A 2 8.90 -61.55 -1.34
N ALA A 3 10.09 -62.16 -1.36
CA ALA A 3 11.37 -61.42 -1.31
C ALA A 3 11.63 -60.49 -2.53
N ARG A 4 10.93 -60.66 -3.66
CA ARG A 4 11.07 -59.78 -4.84
C ARG A 4 10.16 -58.55 -4.82
N CYS A 5 9.16 -58.50 -3.94
CA CYS A 5 8.33 -57.30 -3.76
C CYS A 5 8.96 -56.30 -2.79
N LEU A 6 9.55 -56.76 -1.69
CA LEU A 6 10.24 -55.86 -0.74
C LEU A 6 11.39 -55.08 -1.41
N ALA A 7 12.18 -55.73 -2.26
CA ALA A 7 13.30 -55.10 -2.97
C ALA A 7 12.85 -53.98 -3.93
N ARG A 8 11.65 -54.05 -4.51
CA ARG A 8 11.10 -52.97 -5.36
C ARG A 8 10.48 -51.85 -4.53
N PHE A 9 9.92 -52.15 -3.36
CA PHE A 9 9.39 -51.14 -2.45
C PHE A 9 10.52 -50.31 -1.79
N LEU A 10 11.64 -50.94 -1.41
CA LEU A 10 12.81 -50.22 -0.88
C LEU A 10 13.56 -49.39 -1.93
N VAL A 11 13.58 -49.78 -3.20
CA VAL A 11 14.17 -48.94 -4.27
C VAL A 11 13.30 -47.72 -4.59
N SER A 12 11.98 -47.80 -4.38
CA SER A 12 11.08 -46.64 -4.54
C SER A 12 11.09 -45.67 -3.35
N LEU A 13 11.76 -46.02 -2.24
CA LEU A 13 11.84 -45.21 -1.01
C LEU A 13 13.24 -44.61 -0.78
N LEU A 14 14.17 -44.80 -1.72
CA LEU A 14 15.53 -44.23 -1.67
C LEU A 14 15.78 -43.14 -2.75
N ALA A 15 14.71 -42.61 -3.35
CA ALA A 15 14.74 -41.54 -4.34
C ALA A 15 14.08 -40.23 -3.84
N LEU A 16 13.86 -40.11 -2.53
CA LEU A 16 13.21 -38.97 -1.87
C LEU A 16 13.93 -38.61 -0.56
N ALA A 17 15.15 -38.03 -0.66
CA ALA A 17 15.74 -37.10 0.33
C ALA A 17 17.23 -36.77 0.05
N ILE A 18 17.52 -35.87 -0.90
CA ILE A 18 18.48 -34.77 -0.67
C ILE A 18 17.95 -33.53 -1.42
N CYS A 19 16.91 -32.89 -0.85
CA CYS A 19 16.53 -31.54 -1.26
C CYS A 19 17.48 -30.54 -0.61
N ASN A 20 18.61 -30.25 -1.25
CA ASN A 20 19.30 -28.99 -1.00
C ASN A 20 18.63 -27.91 -1.84
N ALA A 21 17.65 -27.24 -1.24
CA ALA A 21 17.05 -26.03 -1.79
C ALA A 21 18.05 -24.86 -1.72
N ALA A 22 19.01 -24.86 -2.63
CA ALA A 22 19.73 -23.65 -3.01
C ALA A 22 18.94 -22.97 -4.15
N SER A 23 18.60 -21.70 -3.97
CA SER A 23 17.91 -20.90 -4.99
C SER A 23 18.88 -20.54 -6.12
N VAL A 24 19.05 -21.47 -7.07
CA VAL A 24 19.87 -21.28 -8.27
C VAL A 24 19.07 -20.51 -9.32
N SER A 25 19.65 -19.44 -9.87
CA SER A 25 19.13 -18.76 -11.04
C SER A 25 19.43 -19.56 -12.31
N HIS A 26 18.63 -20.60 -12.58
CA HIS A 26 18.54 -21.16 -13.93
C HIS A 26 17.65 -20.26 -14.79
N PRO A 27 18.02 -19.97 -16.04
CA PRO A 27 17.27 -19.04 -16.88
C PRO A 27 15.87 -19.57 -17.24
N ILE A 28 15.67 -20.89 -17.21
CA ILE A 28 14.39 -21.46 -16.78
C ILE A 28 14.68 -22.50 -15.68
N SER A 29 14.06 -22.30 -14.51
CA SER A 29 14.20 -23.16 -13.33
C SER A 29 13.04 -24.16 -13.19
N ASP A 30 13.23 -25.17 -12.33
CA ASP A 30 12.12 -26.06 -11.93
C ASP A 30 10.96 -25.30 -11.27
N SER A 31 11.20 -24.11 -10.71
CA SER A 31 10.12 -23.25 -10.19
C SER A 31 9.25 -22.66 -11.31
N HIS A 32 9.76 -22.42 -12.53
CA HIS A 32 8.92 -22.08 -13.67
C HIS A 32 8.08 -23.28 -14.12
N ARG A 33 8.67 -24.49 -14.11
CA ARG A 33 7.94 -25.75 -14.41
C ARG A 33 6.82 -26.01 -13.40
N SER A 34 7.07 -25.75 -12.12
CA SER A 34 6.05 -25.82 -11.06
C SER A 34 4.99 -24.73 -11.24
N ALA A 35 5.38 -23.47 -11.41
CA ALA A 35 4.44 -22.36 -11.58
C ALA A 35 3.54 -22.55 -12.81
N ALA A 36 4.05 -23.07 -13.93
CA ALA A 36 3.22 -23.39 -15.09
C ALA A 36 2.10 -24.39 -14.77
N LEU A 37 2.33 -25.35 -13.86
CA LEU A 37 1.31 -26.30 -13.43
C LEU A 37 0.26 -25.68 -12.49
N ASP A 38 0.63 -24.65 -11.73
CA ASP A 38 -0.24 -23.93 -10.79
C ASP A 38 -1.03 -22.80 -11.46
N VAL A 39 -0.45 -22.16 -12.49
CA VAL A 39 -1.02 -21.04 -13.25
C VAL A 39 -2.00 -21.55 -14.33
N PHE A 40 -1.64 -22.59 -15.08
CA PHE A 40 -2.47 -23.13 -16.17
C PHE A 40 -3.38 -24.28 -15.74
N VAL A 41 -4.07 -24.13 -14.61
CA VAL A 41 -5.03 -25.13 -14.09
C VAL A 41 -6.35 -25.07 -14.87
N PRO A 42 -6.78 -26.17 -15.52
CA PRO A 42 -8.09 -26.24 -16.19
C PRO A 42 -9.24 -26.31 -15.17
N LEU A 43 -10.38 -25.73 -15.51
CA LEU A 43 -11.63 -25.91 -14.78
C LEU A 43 -12.39 -27.11 -15.37
N ASP A 44 -12.64 -28.14 -14.55
CA ASP A 44 -13.32 -29.38 -14.94
C ASP A 44 -12.77 -30.06 -16.21
N GLY A 45 -11.46 -29.92 -16.47
CA GLY A 45 -10.78 -30.49 -17.64
C GLY A 45 -10.86 -29.65 -18.91
N SER A 46 -11.27 -28.38 -18.81
CA SER A 46 -11.29 -27.42 -19.93
C SER A 46 -10.78 -26.03 -19.52
N TYR A 47 -10.32 -25.25 -20.51
CA TYR A 47 -10.00 -23.83 -20.35
C TYR A 47 -11.22 -22.97 -20.72
N LYS A 48 -11.30 -21.73 -20.22
CA LYS A 48 -12.42 -20.81 -20.44
C LYS A 48 -12.52 -20.36 -21.89
N SER A 49 -11.41 -20.34 -22.61
CA SER A 49 -11.33 -19.98 -24.03
C SER A 49 -10.27 -20.82 -24.77
N LEU A 50 -10.34 -20.84 -26.10
CA LEU A 50 -9.31 -21.47 -26.93
C LEU A 50 -7.99 -20.67 -26.95
N GLU A 51 -8.04 -19.38 -26.60
CA GLU A 51 -6.87 -18.53 -26.41
C GLU A 51 -6.10 -18.97 -25.15
N GLU A 52 -6.77 -19.03 -23.99
CA GLU A 52 -6.19 -19.52 -22.72
C GLU A 52 -5.70 -20.98 -22.88
N ALA A 53 -6.42 -21.81 -23.64
CA ALA A 53 -5.99 -23.17 -23.97
C ALA A 53 -4.68 -23.20 -24.79
N TYR A 54 -4.55 -22.33 -25.80
CA TYR A 54 -3.33 -22.24 -26.60
C TYR A 54 -2.14 -21.74 -25.76
N GLU A 55 -2.33 -20.66 -25.00
CA GLU A 55 -1.31 -20.08 -24.11
C GLU A 55 -0.78 -21.11 -23.12
N ALA A 56 -1.69 -21.87 -22.48
CA ALA A 56 -1.37 -22.97 -21.58
C ALA A 56 -0.61 -24.10 -22.28
N LEU A 57 -1.19 -24.66 -23.35
CA LEU A 57 -0.62 -25.82 -24.04
C LEU A 57 0.74 -25.52 -24.67
N LYS A 58 0.93 -24.30 -25.20
CA LYS A 58 2.20 -23.88 -25.78
C LYS A 58 3.27 -23.68 -24.70
N SER A 59 2.93 -23.05 -23.57
CA SER A 59 3.83 -22.91 -22.42
C SER A 59 4.28 -24.26 -21.88
N LEU A 60 3.35 -25.21 -21.70
CA LEU A 60 3.64 -26.57 -21.22
C LEU A 60 4.51 -27.35 -22.22
N GLU A 61 4.29 -27.17 -23.53
CA GLU A 61 5.12 -27.79 -24.58
C GLU A 61 6.55 -27.24 -24.60
N ILE A 62 6.73 -25.91 -24.54
CA ILE A 62 8.06 -25.27 -24.46
C ILE A 62 8.81 -25.74 -23.20
N LEU A 63 8.10 -25.85 -22.07
CA LEU A 63 8.65 -26.36 -20.83
C LEU A 63 8.83 -27.89 -20.85
N GLY A 64 8.42 -28.62 -21.90
CA GLY A 64 8.57 -30.07 -21.97
C GLY A 64 7.80 -30.84 -20.90
N ILE A 65 6.62 -30.33 -20.50
CA ILE A 65 5.73 -30.93 -19.51
C ILE A 65 4.67 -31.76 -20.26
N ASP A 66 4.79 -33.09 -20.21
CA ASP A 66 3.84 -33.96 -20.88
C ASP A 66 2.55 -34.18 -20.03
N LYS A 67 1.57 -33.32 -20.28
CA LYS A 67 0.19 -33.41 -19.77
C LYS A 67 -0.86 -33.58 -20.88
N LYS A 68 -0.43 -33.92 -22.11
CA LYS A 68 -1.29 -33.84 -23.31
C LYS A 68 -2.52 -34.78 -23.25
N SER A 69 -2.49 -35.85 -22.46
CA SER A 69 -3.61 -36.79 -22.27
C SER A 69 -4.76 -36.25 -21.41
N ASP A 70 -4.46 -35.46 -20.38
CA ASP A 70 -5.41 -35.15 -19.30
C ASP A 70 -6.32 -33.95 -19.65
N LEU A 71 -5.91 -33.17 -20.65
CA LEU A 71 -6.54 -31.92 -21.09
C LEU A 71 -7.35 -32.05 -22.40
N SER A 72 -7.26 -33.21 -23.06
CA SER A 72 -7.62 -33.33 -24.48
C SER A 72 -9.13 -33.43 -24.77
N SER A 73 -9.95 -34.00 -23.89
CA SER A 73 -11.35 -34.34 -24.22
C SER A 73 -12.22 -33.11 -24.42
N GLY A 74 -12.45 -32.34 -23.35
CA GLY A 74 -13.30 -31.13 -23.41
C GLY A 74 -12.73 -30.04 -24.32
N THR A 75 -11.40 -29.89 -24.36
CA THR A 75 -10.73 -28.92 -25.24
C THR A 75 -10.92 -29.29 -26.72
N CYS A 76 -10.77 -30.57 -27.10
CA CYS A 76 -10.98 -30.99 -28.49
C CYS A 76 -12.45 -30.90 -28.94
N GLU A 77 -13.43 -31.09 -28.04
CA GLU A 77 -14.85 -30.87 -28.36
C GLU A 77 -15.10 -29.41 -28.77
N ASN A 78 -14.52 -28.45 -28.04
CA ASN A 78 -14.60 -27.02 -28.38
C ASN A 78 -13.89 -26.69 -29.70
N VAL A 79 -12.71 -27.27 -29.97
CA VAL A 79 -12.00 -27.12 -31.25
C VAL A 79 -12.87 -27.61 -32.41
N VAL A 80 -13.40 -28.84 -32.34
CA VAL A 80 -14.25 -29.40 -33.40
C VAL A 80 -15.51 -28.56 -33.60
N LYS A 81 -16.15 -28.10 -32.53
CA LYS A 81 -17.33 -27.23 -32.58
C LYS A 81 -17.07 -25.89 -33.28
N VAL A 82 -15.93 -25.25 -33.01
CA VAL A 82 -15.57 -23.95 -33.61
C VAL A 82 -15.20 -24.11 -35.08
N LEU A 83 -14.43 -25.15 -35.43
CA LEU A 83 -14.03 -25.44 -36.82
C LEU A 83 -15.21 -25.90 -37.69
N ALA A 84 -16.19 -26.62 -37.13
CA ALA A 84 -17.38 -27.05 -37.84
C ALA A 84 -18.44 -25.94 -38.04
N SER A 85 -18.29 -24.79 -37.36
CA SER A 85 -19.28 -23.72 -37.38
C SER A 85 -18.93 -22.60 -38.38
N PRO A 86 -19.76 -22.35 -39.41
CA PRO A 86 -19.49 -21.30 -40.38
C PRO A 86 -19.58 -19.87 -39.79
N SER A 87 -20.20 -19.70 -38.61
CA SER A 87 -20.40 -18.39 -37.97
C SER A 87 -19.33 -17.97 -36.95
N SER A 88 -18.35 -18.82 -36.62
CA SER A 88 -17.27 -18.52 -35.65
C SER A 88 -16.47 -17.25 -36.02
N ALA A 89 -15.94 -16.49 -35.06
CA ALA A 89 -15.08 -15.35 -35.38
C ALA A 89 -13.72 -15.79 -35.94
N LEU A 90 -13.03 -14.92 -36.69
CA LEU A 90 -11.68 -15.21 -37.22
C LEU A 90 -10.69 -15.54 -36.08
N LYS A 91 -10.78 -14.81 -34.95
CA LYS A 91 -10.03 -15.07 -33.72
C LYS A 91 -10.23 -16.50 -33.20
N ASP A 92 -11.49 -16.95 -33.11
CA ASP A 92 -11.82 -18.28 -32.58
C ASP A 92 -11.31 -19.38 -33.51
N VAL A 93 -11.45 -19.20 -34.82
CA VAL A 93 -10.94 -20.14 -35.84
C VAL A 93 -9.41 -20.24 -35.78
N PHE A 94 -8.71 -19.10 -35.64
CA PHE A 94 -7.26 -19.08 -35.45
C PHE A 94 -6.85 -19.89 -34.21
N TYR A 95 -7.41 -19.60 -33.03
CA TYR A 95 -7.03 -20.35 -31.82
C TYR A 95 -7.47 -21.81 -31.85
N ALA A 96 -8.59 -22.15 -32.49
CA ALA A 96 -8.98 -23.54 -32.72
C ALA A 96 -7.93 -24.31 -33.55
N LEU A 97 -7.43 -23.69 -34.63
CA LEU A 97 -6.32 -24.25 -35.43
C LEU A 97 -5.02 -24.34 -34.61
N SER A 98 -4.68 -23.31 -33.83
CA SER A 98 -3.47 -23.30 -33.00
C SER A 98 -3.46 -24.40 -31.94
N VAL A 99 -4.58 -24.60 -31.23
CA VAL A 99 -4.77 -25.70 -30.27
C VAL A 99 -4.75 -27.06 -30.99
N ASN A 100 -5.38 -27.17 -32.17
CA ASN A 100 -5.38 -28.41 -32.94
C ASN A 100 -3.97 -28.85 -33.37
N GLY A 101 -3.08 -27.91 -33.68
CA GLY A 101 -1.68 -28.20 -34.00
C GLY A 101 -0.93 -28.90 -32.86
N ILE A 102 -1.26 -28.58 -31.60
CA ILE A 102 -0.62 -29.13 -30.41
C ILE A 102 -1.28 -30.44 -29.94
N LEU A 103 -2.62 -30.49 -29.88
CA LEU A 103 -3.39 -31.64 -29.38
C LEU A 103 -3.69 -32.71 -30.44
N LYS A 104 -3.66 -32.36 -31.74
CA LYS A 104 -4.04 -33.24 -32.85
C LYS A 104 -5.43 -33.86 -32.66
N CYS A 105 -6.41 -32.99 -32.40
CA CYS A 105 -7.80 -33.41 -32.22
C CYS A 105 -8.32 -34.12 -33.48
N LYS A 106 -9.23 -35.08 -33.31
CA LYS A 106 -9.84 -35.82 -34.44
C LYS A 106 -10.86 -34.96 -35.18
N THR A 107 -10.37 -34.02 -35.98
CA THR A 107 -11.14 -33.39 -37.06
C THR A 107 -11.36 -34.38 -38.19
N GLY A 108 -12.36 -34.17 -39.05
CA GLY A 108 -12.57 -35.00 -40.25
C GLY A 108 -11.34 -34.96 -41.17
N GLU A 109 -11.14 -36.02 -41.98
CA GLU A 109 -9.90 -36.25 -42.76
C GLU A 109 -9.64 -35.28 -43.92
N ASP A 110 -10.52 -34.32 -44.18
CA ASP A 110 -10.37 -33.31 -45.21
C ASP A 110 -10.25 -31.89 -44.63
N VAL A 111 -9.36 -31.08 -45.20
CA VAL A 111 -9.32 -29.62 -44.99
C VAL A 111 -10.72 -29.06 -45.23
N PRO A 112 -11.38 -28.44 -44.23
CA PRO A 112 -12.67 -27.81 -44.47
C PRO A 112 -12.47 -26.64 -45.44
N LYS A 113 -12.85 -26.84 -46.70
CA LYS A 113 -12.73 -25.82 -47.76
C LYS A 113 -13.40 -24.51 -47.38
N ASP A 114 -14.44 -24.60 -46.54
CA ASP A 114 -15.15 -23.47 -45.94
C ASP A 114 -14.26 -22.63 -45.02
N ILE A 115 -13.36 -23.25 -44.24
CA ILE A 115 -12.40 -22.53 -43.38
C ILE A 115 -11.35 -21.81 -44.23
N VAL A 116 -10.77 -22.49 -45.23
CA VAL A 116 -9.80 -21.85 -46.14
C VAL A 116 -10.44 -20.68 -46.88
N SER A 117 -11.64 -20.87 -47.42
CA SER A 117 -12.39 -19.82 -48.12
C SER A 117 -12.70 -18.64 -47.19
N LYS A 118 -13.07 -18.91 -45.94
CA LYS A 118 -13.37 -17.90 -44.92
C LYS A 118 -12.14 -17.11 -44.49
N LEU A 119 -10.99 -17.76 -44.30
CA LEU A 119 -9.74 -17.08 -43.96
C LEU A 119 -9.19 -16.31 -45.16
N GLN A 120 -9.33 -16.82 -46.39
CA GLN A 120 -8.98 -16.07 -47.61
C GLN A 120 -9.87 -14.83 -47.80
N ALA A 121 -11.18 -14.94 -47.59
CA ALA A 121 -12.10 -13.79 -47.59
C ALA A 121 -11.74 -12.79 -46.47
N GLY A 122 -11.50 -13.28 -45.24
CA GLY A 122 -11.06 -12.47 -44.11
C GLY A 122 -9.78 -11.68 -44.41
N ALA A 123 -8.77 -12.31 -45.01
CA ALA A 123 -7.53 -11.65 -45.41
C ALA A 123 -7.71 -10.63 -46.55
N LYS A 124 -8.71 -10.82 -47.42
CA LYS A 124 -8.99 -9.93 -48.57
C LYS A 124 -9.82 -8.70 -48.18
N ASP A 125 -10.81 -8.89 -47.31
CA ASP A 125 -11.75 -7.85 -46.89
C ASP A 125 -11.28 -7.10 -45.62
N ALA A 126 -10.19 -7.54 -44.99
CA ALA A 126 -9.63 -6.97 -43.77
C ALA A 126 -9.30 -5.47 -43.90
N LYS A 127 -9.65 -4.73 -42.85
CA LYS A 127 -9.29 -3.32 -42.62
C LYS A 127 -8.59 -3.10 -41.29
N LEU A 128 -8.63 -4.10 -40.41
CA LEU A 128 -7.95 -4.12 -39.13
C LEU A 128 -6.75 -5.05 -39.20
N LEU A 129 -5.65 -4.68 -38.53
CA LEU A 129 -4.44 -5.51 -38.45
C LEU A 129 -4.72 -6.89 -37.85
N LEU A 130 -5.64 -6.96 -36.87
CA LEU A 130 -6.05 -8.23 -36.24
C LEU A 130 -6.77 -9.16 -37.22
N ASP A 131 -7.58 -8.63 -38.14
CA ASP A 131 -8.27 -9.45 -39.14
C ASP A 131 -7.26 -10.05 -40.12
N PHE A 132 -6.27 -9.27 -40.57
CA PHE A 132 -5.15 -9.79 -41.36
C PHE A 132 -4.36 -10.85 -40.57
N TYR A 133 -4.00 -10.56 -39.31
CA TYR A 133 -3.23 -11.46 -38.46
C TYR A 133 -3.91 -12.83 -38.28
N TYR A 134 -5.14 -12.87 -37.79
CA TYR A 134 -5.88 -14.13 -37.56
C TYR A 134 -6.13 -14.88 -38.88
N SER A 135 -6.43 -14.17 -39.97
CA SER A 135 -6.68 -14.78 -41.27
C SER A 135 -5.42 -15.42 -41.87
N ILE A 136 -4.32 -14.65 -41.94
CA ILE A 136 -3.06 -15.09 -42.55
C ILE A 136 -2.38 -16.16 -41.70
N ARG A 137 -2.27 -15.97 -40.38
CA ARG A 137 -1.66 -16.99 -39.49
C ARG A 137 -2.53 -18.26 -39.45
N GLY A 138 -3.85 -18.14 -39.53
CA GLY A 138 -4.76 -19.27 -39.72
C GLY A 138 -4.47 -20.06 -41.01
N LEU A 139 -4.26 -19.38 -42.14
CA LEU A 139 -3.91 -20.05 -43.41
C LEU A 139 -2.53 -20.73 -43.36
N VAL A 140 -1.55 -20.15 -42.67
CA VAL A 140 -0.24 -20.78 -42.42
C VAL A 140 -0.42 -22.07 -41.60
N LEU A 141 -1.17 -22.03 -40.50
CA LEU A 141 -1.45 -23.21 -39.68
C LEU A 141 -2.18 -24.32 -40.45
N VAL A 142 -3.09 -23.97 -41.38
CA VAL A 142 -3.72 -24.97 -42.26
C VAL A 142 -2.70 -25.61 -43.21
N LYS A 143 -1.80 -24.81 -43.81
CA LYS A 143 -0.73 -25.30 -44.68
C LYS A 143 0.26 -26.23 -43.95
N GLU A 144 0.54 -25.95 -42.67
CA GLU A 144 1.42 -26.75 -41.82
C GLU A 144 0.77 -28.06 -41.34
N GLN A 145 -0.51 -28.03 -40.94
CA GLN A 145 -1.21 -29.19 -40.36
C GLN A 145 -1.73 -30.18 -41.39
N PHE A 146 -2.11 -29.71 -42.58
CA PHE A 146 -2.79 -30.50 -43.60
C PHE A 146 -1.95 -30.62 -44.88
N SER A 147 -0.80 -31.29 -44.77
CA SER A 147 0.15 -31.49 -45.87
C SER A 147 -0.49 -32.21 -47.07
N GLY A 148 -0.75 -31.48 -48.15
CA GLY A 148 -1.34 -32.02 -49.39
C GLY A 148 -2.07 -30.99 -50.26
N THR A 149 -2.39 -29.81 -49.72
CA THR A 149 -3.00 -28.70 -50.46
C THR A 149 -1.95 -27.67 -50.90
N ASP A 150 -1.94 -27.33 -52.19
CA ASP A 150 -1.17 -26.20 -52.73
C ASP A 150 -1.89 -24.88 -52.39
N LEU A 151 -1.83 -24.50 -51.11
CA LEU A 151 -2.51 -23.35 -50.55
C LEU A 151 -1.66 -22.08 -50.79
N THR A 152 -2.03 -21.35 -51.84
CA THR A 152 -1.42 -20.08 -52.23
C THR A 152 -2.37 -18.90 -51.98
N LEU A 153 -1.78 -17.74 -51.68
CA LEU A 153 -2.49 -16.48 -51.49
C LEU A 153 -2.39 -15.65 -52.79
N GLY A 154 -3.38 -15.79 -53.68
CA GLY A 154 -3.31 -15.21 -55.04
C GLY A 154 -3.10 -13.69 -55.09
N ASP A 155 -3.60 -12.95 -54.09
CA ASP A 155 -3.44 -11.49 -53.97
C ASP A 155 -2.31 -11.10 -52.97
N ALA A 156 -1.32 -11.98 -52.71
CA ALA A 156 -0.32 -11.82 -51.63
C ALA A 156 0.38 -10.46 -51.62
N GLU A 157 0.87 -9.96 -52.76
CA GLU A 157 1.60 -8.70 -52.83
C GLU A 157 0.70 -7.47 -52.59
N ALA A 158 -0.59 -7.57 -52.93
CA ALA A 158 -1.58 -6.55 -52.60
C ALA A 158 -1.89 -6.54 -51.10
N ILE A 159 -2.06 -7.72 -50.49
CA ILE A 159 -2.24 -7.88 -49.04
C ILE A 159 -1.00 -7.38 -48.27
N PHE A 160 0.21 -7.69 -48.76
CA PHE A 160 1.47 -7.18 -48.19
C PHE A 160 1.48 -5.64 -48.17
N ARG A 161 1.08 -4.99 -49.28
CA ARG A 161 0.99 -3.53 -49.35
C ARG A 161 -0.11 -2.97 -48.44
N SER A 162 -1.28 -3.62 -48.35
CA SER A 162 -2.38 -3.22 -47.45
C SER A 162 -1.98 -3.28 -45.98
N VAL A 163 -1.29 -4.35 -45.57
CA VAL A 163 -0.69 -4.45 -44.23
C VAL A 163 0.34 -3.33 -44.08
N LYS A 164 1.34 -3.24 -44.97
CA LYS A 164 2.43 -2.23 -44.91
C LYS A 164 1.93 -0.77 -44.83
N ALA A 165 0.76 -0.45 -45.37
CA ALA A 165 0.15 0.89 -45.25
C ALA A 165 -0.18 1.30 -43.80
N LEU A 166 -0.26 0.36 -42.86
CA LEU A 166 -0.48 0.62 -41.43
C LEU A 166 0.81 1.01 -40.67
N SER A 167 1.99 0.79 -41.26
CA SER A 167 3.29 1.11 -40.64
C SER A 167 3.57 2.62 -40.58
N GLN A 168 4.27 3.05 -39.54
CA GLN A 168 4.70 4.44 -39.32
C GLN A 168 6.20 4.62 -39.55
N SER A 169 6.65 5.88 -39.62
CA SER A 169 8.03 6.24 -39.96
C SER A 169 9.06 5.95 -38.86
N ASP A 170 8.60 5.69 -37.63
CA ASP A 170 9.36 5.31 -36.44
C ASP A 170 9.43 3.78 -36.22
N GLY A 171 8.81 3.00 -37.11
CA GLY A 171 8.75 1.53 -37.00
C GLY A 171 7.53 0.98 -36.23
N ARG A 172 6.72 1.83 -35.58
CA ARG A 172 5.45 1.41 -34.96
C ARG A 172 4.35 1.19 -35.99
N TRP A 173 3.26 0.54 -35.57
CA TRP A 173 2.18 0.13 -36.47
C TRP A 173 0.80 0.47 -35.90
N ARG A 174 -0.13 0.87 -36.77
CA ARG A 174 -1.53 1.12 -36.43
C ARG A 174 -2.36 -0.16 -36.51
N TYR A 175 -3.39 -0.24 -35.66
CA TYR A 175 -4.38 -1.33 -35.76
C TYR A 175 -5.37 -1.17 -36.91
N SER A 176 -5.55 0.04 -37.46
CA SER A 176 -6.38 0.31 -38.63
C SER A 176 -5.96 1.61 -39.32
N SER A 177 -6.43 1.85 -40.54
CA SER A 177 -6.22 3.13 -41.24
C SER A 177 -6.89 4.33 -40.56
N ASN A 178 -7.91 4.07 -39.74
CA ASN A 178 -8.77 5.09 -39.15
C ASN A 178 -8.37 5.44 -37.71
N ASN A 179 -7.56 4.60 -37.05
CA ASN A 179 -6.96 4.93 -35.77
C ASN A 179 -5.65 5.69 -36.01
N ALA A 180 -5.48 6.87 -35.40
CA ALA A 180 -4.24 7.62 -35.46
C ALA A 180 -3.10 6.94 -34.68
N GLU A 181 -3.45 6.24 -33.59
CA GLU A 181 -2.51 5.65 -32.64
C GLU A 181 -1.79 4.42 -33.20
N SER A 182 -0.47 4.44 -33.09
CA SER A 182 0.42 3.34 -33.46
C SER A 182 1.09 2.75 -32.21
N SER A 183 1.15 1.43 -32.13
CA SER A 183 1.73 0.70 -30.99
C SER A 183 2.92 -0.15 -31.41
N THR A 184 3.83 -0.36 -30.46
CA THR A 184 4.94 -1.31 -30.57
C THR A 184 4.44 -2.76 -30.56
N PHE A 185 3.40 -3.07 -29.76
CA PHE A 185 2.78 -4.40 -29.73
C PHE A 185 2.17 -4.76 -31.10
N ALA A 186 1.56 -3.78 -31.77
CA ALA A 186 1.02 -3.95 -33.12
C ALA A 186 2.12 -4.20 -34.17
N ALA A 187 3.35 -3.73 -33.95
CA ALA A 187 4.46 -4.00 -34.86
C ALA A 187 4.82 -5.49 -34.90
N GLY A 188 4.83 -6.16 -33.74
CA GLY A 188 5.03 -7.60 -33.64
C GLY A 188 4.00 -8.41 -34.44
N LEU A 189 2.71 -8.13 -34.21
CA LEU A 189 1.61 -8.75 -34.98
C LEU A 189 1.73 -8.50 -36.49
N ALA A 190 2.15 -7.29 -36.90
CA ALA A 190 2.37 -6.98 -38.30
C ALA A 190 3.53 -7.77 -38.91
N PHE A 191 4.63 -7.94 -38.19
CA PHE A 191 5.76 -8.74 -38.66
C PHE A 191 5.39 -10.23 -38.82
N GLU A 192 4.64 -10.82 -37.88
CA GLU A 192 4.08 -12.17 -38.05
C GLU A 192 3.14 -12.29 -39.25
N THR A 193 2.28 -11.28 -39.44
CA THR A 193 1.33 -11.23 -40.56
C THR A 193 2.07 -11.20 -41.90
N LEU A 194 3.07 -10.31 -42.04
CA LEU A 194 3.88 -10.20 -43.26
C LEU A 194 4.69 -11.48 -43.52
N ALA A 195 5.24 -12.12 -42.49
CA ALA A 195 5.92 -13.40 -42.60
C ALA A 195 5.01 -14.49 -43.18
N GLY A 196 3.76 -14.54 -42.70
CA GLY A 196 2.75 -15.45 -43.23
C GLY A 196 2.35 -15.13 -44.67
N VAL A 197 2.27 -13.85 -45.06
CA VAL A 197 2.04 -13.45 -46.45
C VAL A 197 3.18 -13.92 -47.36
N ILE A 198 4.44 -13.77 -46.95
CA ILE A 198 5.62 -14.26 -47.70
C ILE A 198 5.55 -15.79 -47.84
N SER A 199 5.29 -16.51 -46.75
CA SER A 199 5.20 -17.99 -46.73
C SER A 199 4.05 -18.56 -47.59
N LEU A 200 2.99 -17.77 -47.84
CA LEU A 200 1.83 -18.16 -48.64
C LEU A 200 1.84 -17.59 -50.08
N ALA A 201 2.82 -16.76 -50.44
CA ALA A 201 2.87 -16.13 -51.76
C ALA A 201 3.16 -17.16 -52.87
N PRO A 202 2.45 -17.11 -54.03
CA PRO A 202 2.72 -17.98 -55.18
C PRO A 202 4.00 -17.60 -55.94
N SER A 203 4.55 -16.41 -55.69
CA SER A 203 5.77 -15.86 -56.27
C SER A 203 6.51 -15.03 -55.22
N GLU A 204 7.81 -14.82 -55.41
CA GLU A 204 8.62 -13.98 -54.53
C GLU A 204 8.03 -12.56 -54.43
N ILE A 205 7.91 -12.04 -53.21
CA ILE A 205 7.45 -10.67 -52.94
C ILE A 205 8.57 -9.68 -53.31
N ASP A 206 8.19 -8.51 -53.85
CA ASP A 206 9.13 -7.43 -54.20
C ASP A 206 10.11 -7.12 -53.05
N GLN A 207 11.39 -7.40 -53.31
CA GLN A 207 12.49 -7.21 -52.37
C GLN A 207 12.60 -5.76 -51.86
N SER A 208 12.13 -4.76 -52.62
CA SER A 208 12.11 -3.36 -52.14
C SER A 208 11.10 -3.15 -50.99
N LEU A 209 9.97 -3.87 -50.99
CA LEU A 209 9.00 -3.85 -49.89
C LEU A 209 9.59 -4.51 -48.64
N ILE A 210 10.26 -5.66 -48.82
CA ILE A 210 10.96 -6.38 -47.76
C ILE A 210 12.04 -5.51 -47.12
N GLN A 211 12.89 -4.84 -47.91
CA GLN A 211 13.92 -3.93 -47.39
C GLN A 211 13.32 -2.72 -46.66
N THR A 212 12.14 -2.25 -47.08
CA THR A 212 11.42 -1.19 -46.36
C THR A 212 10.94 -1.66 -44.98
N VAL A 213 10.55 -2.94 -44.84
CA VAL A 213 10.19 -3.55 -43.54
C VAL A 213 11.44 -3.75 -42.68
N LYS A 214 12.54 -4.27 -43.24
CA LYS A 214 13.83 -4.41 -42.53
C LYS A 214 14.34 -3.06 -41.99
N THR A 215 14.19 -1.99 -42.76
CA THR A 215 14.50 -0.61 -42.32
C THR A 215 13.57 -0.14 -41.18
N GLY A 216 12.27 -0.46 -41.25
CA GLY A 216 11.31 -0.16 -40.18
C GLY A 216 11.60 -0.91 -38.88
N ILE A 217 12.04 -2.16 -38.97
CA ILE A 217 12.50 -2.97 -37.83
C ILE A 217 13.68 -2.30 -37.13
N LEU A 218 14.72 -1.89 -37.88
CA LEU A 218 15.89 -1.23 -37.29
C LEU A 218 15.51 0.06 -36.53
N LYS A 219 14.61 0.88 -37.11
CA LYS A 219 14.08 2.07 -36.42
C LYS A 219 13.27 1.74 -35.17
N LEU A 220 12.51 0.65 -35.17
CA LEU A 220 11.78 0.23 -33.97
C LEU A 220 12.77 -0.05 -32.82
N PHE A 221 13.92 -0.67 -33.11
CA PHE A 221 14.99 -0.89 -32.13
C PHE A 221 15.64 0.41 -31.61
N ASP A 222 15.44 1.56 -32.25
CA ASP A 222 15.88 2.85 -31.70
C ASP A 222 14.92 3.39 -30.62
N SER A 223 13.69 2.86 -30.55
CA SER A 223 12.70 3.18 -29.50
C SER A 223 12.79 2.29 -28.24
N ILE A 224 13.74 1.35 -28.22
CA ILE A 224 13.92 0.38 -27.13
C ILE A 224 14.31 1.09 -25.82
N GLN A 225 13.68 0.71 -24.72
CA GLN A 225 14.00 1.20 -23.38
C GLN A 225 15.13 0.37 -22.76
N LYS A 226 15.90 0.97 -21.84
CA LYS A 226 17.10 0.37 -21.24
C LYS A 226 17.17 0.62 -19.73
N TYR A 227 17.61 -0.38 -18.98
CA TYR A 227 18.05 -0.25 -17.59
C TYR A 227 19.60 -0.24 -17.46
N ASP A 228 20.11 0.29 -16.35
CA ASP A 228 21.56 0.45 -16.09
C ASP A 228 22.34 -0.88 -16.03
N ASP A 229 21.66 -2.00 -15.80
CA ASP A 229 22.24 -3.36 -15.75
C ASP A 229 22.39 -4.02 -17.14
N GLY A 230 22.10 -3.28 -18.21
CA GLY A 230 22.16 -3.77 -19.60
C GLY A 230 20.90 -4.50 -20.06
N THR A 231 19.83 -4.47 -19.29
CA THR A 231 18.50 -5.00 -19.68
C THR A 231 17.81 -4.05 -20.66
N PHE A 232 17.14 -4.60 -21.68
CA PHE A 232 16.40 -3.84 -22.71
C PHE A 232 14.97 -4.36 -22.85
N TYR A 233 14.00 -3.47 -23.10
CA TYR A 233 12.59 -3.85 -23.31
C TYR A 233 11.86 -2.87 -24.23
N PHE A 234 10.70 -3.26 -24.73
CA PHE A 234 9.78 -2.38 -25.46
C PHE A 234 8.59 -2.00 -24.58
N ASP A 235 8.34 -0.70 -24.45
CA ASP A 235 7.19 -0.17 -23.71
C ASP A 235 5.94 -0.03 -24.61
N GLY A 236 4.76 -0.14 -24.00
CA GLY A 236 3.47 -0.12 -24.71
C GLY A 236 2.26 -0.36 -23.81
N SER A 237 1.07 -0.04 -24.34
CA SER A 237 -0.22 -0.08 -23.63
C SER A 237 -0.63 -1.45 -23.09
N GLU A 238 -0.14 -2.53 -23.70
CA GLU A 238 -0.37 -3.92 -23.25
C GLU A 238 0.57 -4.34 -22.10
N GLY A 239 1.41 -3.43 -21.61
CA GLY A 239 2.49 -3.72 -20.66
C GLY A 239 3.79 -4.16 -21.36
N PRO A 240 4.95 -4.05 -20.68
CA PRO A 240 6.26 -4.24 -21.30
C PRO A 240 6.55 -5.71 -21.64
N ILE A 241 6.04 -6.67 -20.86
CA ILE A 241 6.21 -8.12 -21.13
C ILE A 241 5.48 -8.50 -22.43
N SER A 242 4.17 -8.32 -22.46
CA SER A 242 3.33 -8.57 -23.63
C SER A 242 3.80 -7.79 -24.88
N THR A 243 4.20 -6.51 -24.74
CA THR A 243 4.73 -5.71 -25.86
C THR A 243 6.05 -6.24 -26.40
N THR A 244 7.01 -6.54 -25.52
CA THR A 244 8.32 -7.06 -25.93
C THR A 244 8.20 -8.45 -26.55
N ALA A 245 7.33 -9.32 -26.00
CA ALA A 245 7.11 -10.67 -26.50
C ALA A 245 6.49 -10.68 -27.91
N SER A 246 5.47 -9.84 -28.15
CA SER A 246 4.88 -9.66 -29.48
C SER A 246 5.93 -9.26 -30.53
N VAL A 247 6.80 -8.29 -30.20
CA VAL A 247 7.88 -7.87 -31.10
C VAL A 247 8.84 -9.02 -31.40
N ILE A 248 9.31 -9.77 -30.38
CA ILE A 248 10.24 -10.89 -30.58
C ILE A 248 9.62 -12.01 -31.43
N ARG A 249 8.35 -12.39 -31.15
CA ARG A 249 7.62 -13.40 -31.93
C ARG A 249 7.46 -12.98 -33.40
N GLY A 250 7.16 -11.70 -33.63
CA GLY A 250 7.09 -11.09 -34.95
C GLY A 250 8.41 -11.07 -35.70
N LEU A 251 9.50 -10.63 -35.05
CA LEU A 251 10.84 -10.59 -35.63
C LEU A 251 11.34 -12.00 -35.98
N THR A 252 11.13 -12.98 -35.10
CA THR A 252 11.54 -14.37 -35.30
C THR A 252 10.79 -14.98 -36.48
N SER A 253 9.47 -14.75 -36.56
CA SER A 253 8.64 -15.20 -37.69
C SER A 253 9.07 -14.54 -39.02
N PHE A 254 9.29 -13.22 -39.02
CA PHE A 254 9.68 -12.47 -40.22
C PHE A 254 11.10 -12.82 -40.71
N ALA A 255 12.04 -13.05 -39.79
CA ALA A 255 13.36 -13.56 -40.14
C ALA A 255 13.27 -14.98 -40.72
N ALA A 256 12.44 -15.86 -40.17
CA ALA A 256 12.27 -17.23 -40.67
C ALA A 256 11.67 -17.31 -42.10
N SER A 257 10.94 -16.29 -42.54
CA SER A 257 10.49 -16.17 -43.93
C SER A 257 11.55 -15.65 -44.91
N GLU A 258 12.73 -15.23 -44.43
CA GLU A 258 13.72 -14.45 -45.18
C GLU A 258 15.08 -15.15 -45.27
N SER A 259 15.53 -15.50 -46.48
CA SER A 259 16.80 -16.21 -46.72
C SER A 259 18.08 -15.43 -46.35
N THR A 260 17.95 -14.14 -46.02
CA THR A 260 19.08 -13.22 -45.75
C THR A 260 19.21 -12.80 -44.28
N GLY A 261 18.29 -13.24 -43.40
CA GLY A 261 18.31 -12.94 -41.96
C GLY A 261 18.04 -11.46 -41.61
N LEU A 262 18.11 -11.15 -40.31
CA LEU A 262 18.03 -9.78 -39.78
C LEU A 262 19.32 -9.42 -39.03
N ASN A 263 20.04 -8.40 -39.51
CA ASN A 263 21.23 -7.88 -38.82
C ASN A 263 20.81 -6.96 -37.65
N LEU A 264 20.42 -7.56 -36.53
CA LEU A 264 19.98 -6.85 -35.32
C LEU A 264 21.16 -6.56 -34.36
N PRO A 265 21.17 -5.44 -33.63
CA PRO A 265 22.19 -5.15 -32.62
C PRO A 265 22.19 -6.22 -31.51
N GLY A 266 23.29 -6.96 -31.41
CA GLY A 266 23.36 -8.15 -30.57
C GLY A 266 23.34 -7.89 -29.07
N ASP A 267 23.85 -6.73 -28.64
CA ASP A 267 23.73 -6.24 -27.26
C ASP A 267 22.26 -6.03 -26.86
N LYS A 268 21.43 -5.50 -27.77
CA LYS A 268 19.99 -5.34 -27.57
C LYS A 268 19.30 -6.71 -27.44
N ILE A 269 19.71 -7.73 -28.20
CA ILE A 269 19.17 -9.09 -28.08
C ILE A 269 19.52 -9.72 -26.72
N VAL A 270 20.75 -9.55 -26.23
CA VAL A 270 21.15 -10.06 -24.90
C VAL A 270 20.37 -9.36 -23.78
N GLY A 271 20.18 -8.03 -23.85
CA GLY A 271 19.38 -7.34 -22.84
C GLY A 271 17.87 -7.59 -22.92
N LEU A 272 17.33 -7.90 -24.11
CA LEU A 272 15.96 -8.41 -24.26
C LEU A 272 15.80 -9.77 -23.58
N ALA A 273 16.79 -10.67 -23.70
CA ALA A 273 16.81 -11.92 -22.95
C ALA A 273 16.87 -11.64 -21.43
N LYS A 274 17.77 -10.75 -20.98
CA LYS A 274 17.84 -10.34 -19.56
C LYS A 274 16.51 -9.82 -19.03
N PHE A 275 15.72 -9.11 -19.82
CA PHE A 275 14.42 -8.56 -19.39
C PHE A 275 13.46 -9.67 -18.97
N PHE A 276 13.21 -10.65 -19.83
CA PHE A 276 12.33 -11.77 -19.48
C PHE A 276 12.88 -12.59 -18.31
N LEU A 277 14.19 -12.79 -18.24
CA LEU A 277 14.82 -13.53 -17.13
C LEU A 277 14.76 -12.76 -15.79
N GLY A 278 14.84 -11.42 -15.84
CA GLY A 278 14.79 -10.53 -14.69
C GLY A 278 13.39 -10.36 -14.09
N VAL A 279 12.33 -10.65 -14.84
CA VAL A 279 10.94 -10.67 -14.35
C VAL A 279 10.72 -11.77 -13.30
N GLY A 280 11.48 -12.87 -13.35
CA GLY A 280 11.24 -14.03 -12.48
C GLY A 280 10.02 -14.83 -12.95
N ILE A 281 9.08 -15.13 -12.06
CA ILE A 281 7.83 -15.84 -12.42
C ILE A 281 6.68 -14.81 -12.46
N PRO A 282 6.05 -14.57 -13.63
CA PRO A 282 4.88 -13.68 -13.74
C PRO A 282 3.70 -14.14 -12.89
N GLY A 283 2.90 -13.18 -12.44
CA GLY A 283 1.75 -13.43 -11.56
C GLY A 283 0.48 -13.93 -12.28
N ASP A 284 0.40 -13.74 -13.60
CA ASP A 284 -0.73 -14.13 -14.43
C ASP A 284 -0.32 -15.03 -15.61
N ALA A 285 -1.31 -15.74 -16.16
CA ALA A 285 -1.13 -16.72 -17.23
C ALA A 285 -0.68 -16.12 -18.57
N LYS A 286 -1.08 -14.88 -18.89
CA LYS A 286 -0.81 -14.25 -20.19
C LYS A 286 0.62 -13.75 -20.26
N ASP A 287 1.09 -13.04 -19.23
CA ASP A 287 2.49 -12.62 -19.15
C ASP A 287 3.43 -13.81 -18.91
N PHE A 288 2.99 -14.88 -18.23
CA PHE A 288 3.75 -16.15 -18.17
C PHE A 288 3.93 -16.76 -19.56
N PHE A 289 2.84 -16.90 -20.34
CA PHE A 289 2.94 -17.38 -21.72
C PHE A 289 3.85 -16.49 -22.57
N ASN A 290 3.66 -15.16 -22.53
CA ASN A 290 4.45 -14.22 -23.31
C ASN A 290 5.94 -14.25 -22.95
N GLN A 291 6.28 -14.43 -21.67
CA GLN A 291 7.66 -14.61 -21.22
C GLN A 291 8.29 -15.90 -21.78
N ILE A 292 7.64 -17.05 -21.57
CA ILE A 292 8.16 -18.35 -21.96
C ILE A 292 8.27 -18.49 -23.49
N ASP A 293 7.27 -17.99 -24.22
CA ASP A 293 7.24 -18.00 -25.69
C ASP A 293 8.28 -17.05 -26.31
N ALA A 294 8.51 -15.86 -25.71
CA ALA A 294 9.59 -14.97 -26.14
C ALA A 294 10.98 -15.57 -25.88
N LEU A 295 11.20 -16.20 -24.72
CA LEU A 295 12.44 -16.92 -24.43
C LEU A 295 12.66 -18.09 -25.40
N ALA A 296 11.61 -18.81 -25.78
CA ALA A 296 11.69 -19.88 -26.78
C ALA A 296 12.05 -19.35 -28.17
N CYS A 297 11.47 -18.23 -28.60
CA CYS A 297 11.83 -17.56 -29.85
C CYS A 297 13.32 -17.14 -29.88
N LEU A 298 13.88 -16.73 -28.73
CA LEU A 298 15.30 -16.38 -28.61
C LEU A 298 16.25 -17.59 -28.61
N GLU A 299 15.76 -18.79 -28.28
CA GLU A 299 16.51 -20.05 -28.29
C GLU A 299 16.48 -20.74 -29.67
N ASP A 300 15.29 -20.89 -30.26
CA ASP A 300 15.05 -21.68 -31.46
C ASP A 300 15.07 -20.84 -32.74
N ASN A 301 16.15 -20.08 -32.92
CA ASN A 301 16.35 -19.14 -34.03
C ASN A 301 17.08 -19.77 -35.25
N ARG A 302 16.97 -21.10 -35.43
CA ARG A 302 17.70 -21.88 -36.44
C ARG A 302 16.77 -22.42 -37.52
N GLN A 303 17.19 -22.31 -38.78
CA GLN A 303 16.40 -22.80 -39.92
C GLN A 303 17.14 -23.88 -40.73
N GLY A 304 16.46 -25.01 -40.99
CA GLY A 304 16.80 -25.95 -42.06
C GLY A 304 17.90 -27.00 -41.76
N TYR A 305 17.69 -28.22 -42.26
CA TYR A 305 18.57 -29.38 -42.03
C TYR A 305 19.87 -29.39 -42.89
N PHE A 306 20.06 -28.42 -43.79
CA PHE A 306 21.13 -28.43 -44.81
C PHE A 306 21.99 -27.17 -44.90
N HIS A 307 21.63 -26.09 -44.21
CA HIS A 307 22.49 -24.93 -43.98
C HIS A 307 22.01 -24.23 -42.71
N ALA A 308 22.78 -24.29 -41.63
CA ALA A 308 22.42 -23.67 -40.35
C ALA A 308 22.59 -22.15 -40.43
N ILE A 309 21.64 -21.46 -41.06
CA ILE A 309 21.55 -20.01 -41.05
C ILE A 309 20.83 -19.59 -39.76
N TYR A 310 21.48 -18.73 -38.99
CA TYR A 310 20.94 -18.15 -37.77
C TYR A 310 20.15 -16.89 -38.11
N LEU A 311 18.91 -16.80 -37.63
CA LEU A 311 17.99 -15.70 -37.94
C LEU A 311 18.43 -14.38 -37.27
N PHE A 312 19.01 -14.51 -36.08
CA PHE A 312 19.74 -13.52 -35.29
C PHE A 312 20.64 -14.30 -34.31
N SER A 313 21.42 -13.63 -33.45
CA SER A 313 22.34 -14.34 -32.55
C SER A 313 21.65 -14.91 -31.29
N VAL A 314 21.97 -16.15 -30.90
CA VAL A 314 21.48 -16.80 -29.67
C VAL A 314 22.15 -16.18 -28.44
N PRO A 315 21.40 -15.59 -27.49
CA PRO A 315 21.97 -15.00 -26.29
C PRO A 315 22.43 -16.06 -25.29
N LEU A 316 23.68 -15.92 -24.82
CA LEU A 316 24.25 -16.70 -23.72
C LEU A 316 24.18 -15.91 -22.41
N ILE A 317 23.73 -16.60 -21.36
CA ILE A 317 23.44 -16.04 -20.04
C ILE A 317 24.41 -16.63 -19.02
N LEU A 318 25.03 -15.74 -18.24
CA LEU A 318 25.87 -16.10 -17.10
C LEU A 318 24.99 -16.20 -15.84
N SER A 319 25.08 -17.33 -15.15
CA SER A 319 24.33 -17.66 -13.94
C SER A 319 25.25 -18.15 -12.83
N LEU A 320 24.85 -17.96 -11.58
CA LEU A 320 25.60 -18.42 -10.41
C LEU A 320 24.67 -19.24 -9.50
N PRO A 321 25.11 -20.38 -8.95
CA PRO A 321 24.32 -21.15 -7.99
C PRO A 321 24.02 -20.42 -6.67
N SER A 322 24.85 -19.43 -6.33
CA SER A 322 24.68 -18.56 -5.16
C SER A 322 25.40 -17.24 -5.40
N THR A 323 24.81 -16.14 -4.95
CA THR A 323 25.48 -14.82 -4.82
C THR A 323 26.10 -14.61 -3.44
N VAL A 324 25.93 -15.58 -2.52
CA VAL A 324 26.53 -15.60 -1.18
C VAL A 324 27.64 -16.64 -1.13
N ILE A 325 28.80 -16.29 -0.59
CA ILE A 325 30.01 -17.13 -0.59
C ILE A 325 30.57 -17.23 0.83
N SER A 326 30.62 -18.43 1.40
CA SER A 326 31.20 -18.66 2.73
C SER A 326 32.72 -18.76 2.72
N LEU A 327 33.38 -17.77 3.30
CA LEU A 327 34.84 -17.79 3.54
C LEU A 327 35.22 -18.81 4.61
N THR A 328 34.37 -19.04 5.61
CA THR A 328 34.61 -20.02 6.68
C THR A 328 34.65 -21.45 6.15
N LYS A 329 33.69 -21.80 5.27
CA LYS A 329 33.63 -23.12 4.63
C LYS A 329 34.59 -23.27 3.45
N LYS A 330 35.18 -22.16 2.97
CA LYS A 330 36.02 -22.09 1.77
C LYS A 330 35.27 -22.59 0.53
N GLU A 331 34.04 -22.12 0.35
CA GLU A 331 33.23 -22.47 -0.83
C GLU A 331 33.85 -21.85 -2.10
N PRO A 332 34.08 -22.65 -3.17
CA PRO A 332 34.61 -22.13 -4.42
C PRO A 332 33.54 -21.31 -5.14
N LEU A 333 33.95 -20.26 -5.86
CA LEU A 333 33.06 -19.59 -6.81
C LEU A 333 32.61 -20.60 -7.86
N LYS A 334 31.33 -20.62 -8.20
CA LYS A 334 30.79 -21.40 -9.32
C LYS A 334 29.97 -20.51 -10.23
N VAL A 335 30.17 -20.65 -11.52
CA VAL A 335 29.54 -19.89 -12.60
C VAL A 335 29.12 -20.87 -13.69
N LYS A 336 27.94 -20.68 -14.28
CA LYS A 336 27.45 -21.48 -15.40
C LYS A 336 27.04 -20.55 -16.53
N VAL A 337 27.51 -20.85 -17.74
CA VAL A 337 27.05 -20.17 -18.97
C VAL A 337 26.15 -21.14 -19.73
N SER A 338 24.96 -20.70 -20.09
CA SER A 338 23.98 -21.46 -20.85
C SER A 338 23.17 -20.54 -21.76
N THR A 339 22.39 -21.11 -22.67
CA THR A 339 21.35 -20.36 -23.39
C THR A 339 20.18 -19.99 -22.46
N VAL A 340 19.19 -19.27 -22.99
CA VAL A 340 18.02 -18.78 -22.25
C VAL A 340 17.08 -19.89 -21.75
N LEU A 341 16.96 -21.03 -22.44
CA LEU A 341 16.24 -22.21 -21.91
C LEU A 341 17.16 -23.16 -21.12
N GLY A 342 18.44 -22.81 -20.93
CA GLY A 342 19.39 -23.58 -20.13
C GLY A 342 20.19 -24.64 -20.90
N SER A 343 20.15 -24.65 -22.23
CA SER A 343 20.96 -25.54 -23.08
C SER A 343 22.47 -25.29 -22.88
N LYS A 344 23.29 -26.31 -23.16
CA LYS A 344 24.75 -26.21 -23.03
C LYS A 344 25.30 -25.14 -24.00
N ALA A 345 26.10 -24.22 -23.46
CA ALA A 345 26.84 -23.25 -24.25
C ALA A 345 27.91 -23.92 -25.16
N PRO A 346 28.35 -23.26 -26.24
CA PRO A 346 29.50 -23.70 -27.03
C PRO A 346 30.82 -23.65 -26.23
N ALA A 347 31.91 -24.08 -26.85
CA ALA A 347 33.25 -23.88 -26.30
C ALA A 347 33.55 -22.37 -26.15
N LEU A 348 33.94 -21.99 -24.94
CA LEU A 348 34.20 -20.62 -24.51
C LEU A 348 35.07 -20.64 -23.26
N SER A 349 35.65 -19.49 -22.90
CA SER A 349 36.30 -19.27 -21.61
C SER A 349 35.58 -18.18 -20.80
N VAL A 350 35.62 -18.30 -19.47
CA VAL A 350 35.03 -17.32 -18.55
C VAL A 350 36.11 -16.81 -17.62
N LYS A 351 36.14 -15.49 -17.48
CA LYS A 351 37.17 -14.76 -16.75
C LYS A 351 36.51 -13.80 -15.76
N LEU A 352 36.99 -13.80 -14.53
CA LEU A 352 36.69 -12.76 -13.55
C LEU A 352 37.66 -11.59 -13.82
N ALA A 353 37.20 -10.62 -14.59
CA ALA A 353 37.99 -9.45 -14.98
C ALA A 353 38.33 -8.59 -13.76
N GLU A 354 37.34 -8.27 -12.93
CA GLU A 354 37.50 -7.48 -11.71
C GLU A 354 36.59 -7.96 -10.58
N ALA A 355 37.00 -7.77 -9.32
CA ALA A 355 36.12 -7.87 -8.16
C ALA A 355 36.23 -6.60 -7.32
N LEU A 356 35.28 -5.69 -7.52
CA LEU A 356 35.22 -4.38 -6.87
C LEU A 356 34.61 -4.53 -5.48
N ASN A 357 35.24 -3.98 -4.45
CA ASN A 357 34.59 -3.85 -3.14
C ASN A 357 33.67 -2.61 -3.09
N SER A 358 32.95 -2.43 -1.97
CA SER A 358 32.07 -1.27 -1.73
C SER A 358 32.73 0.12 -1.78
N LYS A 359 34.06 0.22 -1.92
CA LYS A 359 34.80 1.48 -2.13
C LYS A 359 35.26 1.67 -3.58
N GLY A 360 34.86 0.78 -4.49
CA GLY A 360 35.26 0.79 -5.89
C GLY A 360 36.72 0.36 -6.14
N SER A 361 37.45 -0.13 -5.12
CA SER A 361 38.81 -0.63 -5.33
C SER A 361 38.77 -2.11 -5.68
N SER A 362 39.41 -2.50 -6.78
CA SER A 362 39.48 -3.90 -7.18
C SER A 362 40.36 -4.73 -6.23
N VAL A 363 39.85 -5.89 -5.85
CA VAL A 363 40.49 -6.86 -4.95
C VAL A 363 41.02 -8.07 -5.73
N ILE A 364 40.40 -8.39 -6.87
CA ILE A 364 40.81 -9.46 -7.79
C ILE A 364 40.89 -8.85 -9.17
N ASN A 365 42.01 -9.03 -9.87
CA ASN A 365 42.19 -8.56 -11.24
C ASN A 365 42.53 -9.74 -12.15
N ASN A 366 41.84 -9.84 -13.29
CA ASN A 366 42.19 -10.66 -14.44
C ASN A 366 42.43 -12.15 -14.09
N GLN A 367 41.46 -12.78 -13.43
CA GLN A 367 41.53 -14.17 -13.00
C GLN A 367 40.69 -15.08 -13.91
N GLU A 368 41.33 -16.01 -14.61
CA GLU A 368 40.64 -17.01 -15.43
C GLU A 368 40.01 -18.11 -14.54
N LEU A 369 38.81 -18.58 -14.92
CA LEU A 369 38.09 -19.64 -14.22
C LEU A 369 38.35 -21.01 -14.87
N LYS A 370 38.48 -22.05 -14.04
CA LYS A 370 38.65 -23.43 -14.52
C LYS A 370 37.32 -24.01 -14.97
N PHE A 371 37.28 -24.72 -16.09
CA PHE A 371 36.09 -25.42 -16.56
C PHE A 371 36.06 -26.87 -16.03
N ASP A 372 34.93 -27.26 -15.42
CA ASP A 372 34.59 -28.64 -15.11
C ASP A 372 33.62 -29.17 -16.19
N ALA A 373 34.08 -30.17 -16.95
CA ALA A 373 33.32 -30.78 -18.04
C ALA A 373 32.15 -31.65 -17.55
N ASP A 374 32.23 -32.23 -16.35
CA ASP A 374 31.20 -33.14 -15.83
C ASP A 374 29.96 -32.37 -15.37
N SER A 375 30.15 -31.24 -14.66
CA SER A 375 29.06 -30.35 -14.26
C SER A 375 28.71 -29.25 -15.29
N ALA A 376 29.57 -29.05 -16.29
CA ALA A 376 29.53 -27.91 -17.21
C ALA A 376 29.51 -26.54 -16.47
N THR A 377 30.38 -26.40 -15.47
CA THR A 377 30.52 -25.15 -14.69
C THR A 377 31.96 -24.64 -14.66
N TYR A 378 32.10 -23.32 -14.56
CA TYR A 378 33.36 -22.61 -14.39
C TYR A 378 33.54 -22.29 -12.90
N PHE A 379 34.74 -22.49 -12.36
CA PHE A 379 35.00 -22.31 -10.93
C PHE A 379 36.33 -21.66 -10.59
N LEU A 380 36.38 -21.06 -9.38
CA LEU A 380 37.59 -20.55 -8.74
C LEU A 380 37.78 -21.24 -7.39
N ASP A 381 38.84 -22.03 -7.25
CA ASP A 381 39.12 -22.84 -6.05
C ASP A 381 39.34 -22.02 -4.77
N SER A 382 39.95 -20.84 -4.91
CA SER A 382 40.35 -20.00 -3.77
C SER A 382 40.46 -18.54 -4.16
N PHE A 383 39.93 -17.66 -3.33
CA PHE A 383 40.11 -16.22 -3.44
C PHE A 383 41.49 -15.77 -2.94
N PRO A 384 42.05 -14.65 -3.46
CA PRO A 384 43.33 -14.12 -2.98
C PRO A 384 43.25 -13.57 -1.55
N LYS A 385 44.41 -13.42 -0.90
CA LYS A 385 44.55 -13.11 0.54
C LYS A 385 43.99 -11.76 1.01
N ASN A 386 43.59 -10.89 0.09
CA ASN A 386 42.98 -9.59 0.33
C ASN A 386 41.44 -9.61 0.20
N PHE A 387 40.85 -10.75 -0.14
CA PHE A 387 39.40 -10.95 -0.19
C PHE A 387 38.89 -11.34 1.21
N ASP A 388 37.91 -10.57 1.72
CA ASP A 388 37.41 -10.66 3.09
C ASP A 388 35.88 -10.52 3.15
N VAL A 389 35.28 -10.70 4.33
CA VAL A 389 33.84 -10.54 4.57
C VAL A 389 33.36 -9.15 4.12
N GLY A 390 32.30 -9.10 3.29
CA GLY A 390 31.76 -7.85 2.77
C GLY A 390 30.97 -7.99 1.47
N LYS A 391 30.56 -6.85 0.90
CA LYS A 391 29.85 -6.75 -0.37
C LYS A 391 30.81 -6.39 -1.50
N TYR A 392 30.66 -7.08 -2.63
CA TYR A 392 31.47 -6.93 -3.83
C TYR A 392 30.61 -6.89 -5.09
N THR A 393 31.16 -6.34 -6.16
CA THR A 393 30.63 -6.47 -7.53
C THR A 393 31.67 -7.20 -8.37
N PHE A 394 31.33 -8.41 -8.82
CA PHE A 394 32.18 -9.22 -9.69
C PHE A 394 31.87 -8.88 -11.14
N VAL A 395 32.91 -8.63 -11.93
CA VAL A 395 32.82 -8.31 -13.36
C VAL A 395 33.35 -9.50 -14.13
N PHE A 396 32.44 -10.23 -14.78
CA PHE A 396 32.77 -11.38 -15.61
C PHE A 396 32.89 -10.98 -17.08
N GLU A 397 33.88 -11.54 -17.76
CA GLU A 397 34.13 -11.42 -19.20
C GLU A 397 34.02 -12.83 -19.80
N ILE A 398 33.22 -12.96 -20.87
CA ILE A 398 33.03 -14.23 -21.59
C ILE A 398 33.72 -14.09 -22.95
N LEU A 399 34.65 -15.00 -23.24
CA LEU A 399 35.38 -15.02 -24.50
C LEU A 399 34.95 -16.26 -25.29
N LEU A 400 34.30 -16.03 -26.43
CA LEU A 400 33.88 -17.08 -27.36
C LEU A 400 35.06 -17.51 -28.24
N ASP A 401 35.24 -18.81 -28.43
CA ASP A 401 36.19 -19.34 -29.40
C ASP A 401 35.75 -18.97 -30.83
N GLU A 402 36.68 -18.84 -31.78
CA GLU A 402 36.37 -18.42 -33.16
C GLU A 402 35.29 -19.31 -33.82
N SER A 403 35.29 -20.61 -33.53
CA SER A 403 34.28 -21.58 -34.02
C SER A 403 32.89 -21.47 -33.38
N ALA A 404 32.73 -20.62 -32.35
CA ALA A 404 31.46 -20.28 -31.73
C ALA A 404 30.87 -18.97 -32.29
N ASN A 405 31.74 -18.01 -32.67
CA ASN A 405 31.31 -16.81 -33.41
C ASN A 405 30.72 -17.17 -34.79
N GLU A 406 31.28 -18.16 -35.49
CA GLU A 406 30.69 -18.70 -36.73
C GLU A 406 29.31 -19.35 -36.53
N LYS A 407 28.92 -19.66 -35.29
CA LYS A 407 27.64 -20.30 -34.92
C LYS A 407 26.63 -19.32 -34.31
N GLY A 408 26.78 -18.02 -34.55
CA GLY A 408 25.77 -17.03 -34.20
C GLY A 408 25.39 -17.00 -32.72
N TYR A 409 26.33 -17.24 -31.81
CA TYR A 409 26.11 -17.00 -30.38
C TYR A 409 26.53 -15.58 -30.01
N ILE A 410 25.90 -14.98 -29.00
CA ILE A 410 26.26 -13.66 -28.50
C ILE A 410 26.26 -13.61 -26.97
N THR A 411 27.24 -12.91 -26.42
CA THR A 411 27.40 -12.64 -24.99
C THR A 411 27.42 -11.14 -24.74
N GLU A 412 27.17 -10.74 -23.50
CA GLU A 412 27.56 -9.41 -23.05
C GLU A 412 29.11 -9.31 -22.98
N ALA A 413 29.66 -8.12 -23.24
CA ALA A 413 31.11 -7.90 -23.12
C ALA A 413 31.60 -7.99 -21.67
N GLN A 414 30.82 -7.48 -20.71
CA GLN A 414 31.09 -7.59 -19.27
C GLN A 414 29.79 -7.72 -18.47
N THR A 415 29.62 -8.81 -17.74
CA THR A 415 28.46 -9.04 -16.85
C THR A 415 28.83 -8.73 -15.41
N LYS A 416 28.10 -7.80 -14.79
CA LYS A 416 28.30 -7.37 -13.40
C LYS A 416 27.34 -8.11 -12.46
N VAL A 417 27.86 -8.73 -11.41
CA VAL A 417 27.08 -9.51 -10.44
C VAL A 417 27.41 -9.06 -9.01
N PRO A 418 26.41 -8.68 -8.18
CA PRO A 418 26.64 -8.41 -6.76
C PRO A 418 26.86 -9.72 -5.99
N ILE A 419 27.93 -9.76 -5.18
CA ILE A 419 28.34 -10.91 -4.36
C ILE A 419 28.48 -10.48 -2.90
N ALA A 420 27.95 -11.28 -1.98
CA ALA A 420 28.17 -11.14 -0.55
C ALA A 420 29.12 -12.24 -0.06
N ALA A 421 30.31 -11.85 0.40
CA ALA A 421 31.22 -12.76 1.09
C ALA A 421 30.87 -12.78 2.58
N THR A 422 30.52 -13.96 3.09
CA THR A 422 30.16 -14.18 4.50
C THR A 422 31.30 -14.87 5.24
N GLY A 423 31.37 -14.71 6.56
CA GLY A 423 32.36 -15.43 7.36
C GLY A 423 32.10 -15.37 8.86
N ALA A 424 32.87 -16.16 9.61
CA ALA A 424 32.92 -16.10 11.05
C ALA A 424 33.66 -14.84 11.51
N ILE A 425 32.98 -13.99 12.28
CA ILE A 425 33.52 -12.78 12.88
C ILE A 425 34.07 -13.10 14.27
N GLY A 426 35.34 -12.77 14.51
CA GLY A 426 35.97 -12.86 15.82
C GLY A 426 35.42 -11.81 16.78
N ILE A 427 35.24 -12.20 18.04
CA ILE A 427 34.83 -11.28 19.11
C ILE A 427 35.93 -11.29 20.18
N GLU A 428 36.59 -10.14 20.34
CA GLU A 428 37.76 -10.00 21.20
C GLU A 428 37.54 -8.92 22.26
N ASN A 429 38.36 -8.97 23.33
CA ASN A 429 38.46 -7.91 24.34
C ASN A 429 37.10 -7.48 24.94
N ALA A 430 36.17 -8.42 25.09
CA ALA A 430 34.86 -8.18 25.67
C ALA A 430 34.96 -7.95 27.19
N GLU A 431 34.38 -6.85 27.67
CA GLU A 431 34.42 -6.40 29.06
C GLU A 431 33.12 -5.68 29.44
N ILE A 432 32.69 -5.85 30.70
CA ILE A 432 31.60 -5.12 31.32
C ILE A 432 32.06 -4.53 32.66
N ALA A 433 31.68 -3.29 32.95
CA ALA A 433 32.10 -2.58 34.15
C ALA A 433 31.01 -1.65 34.69
N VAL A 434 30.96 -1.48 36.01
CA VAL A 434 30.21 -0.42 36.70
C VAL A 434 31.19 0.69 37.07
N LEU A 435 30.84 1.92 36.69
CA LEU A 435 31.65 3.13 36.87
C LEU A 435 30.93 4.12 37.77
N ASP A 436 31.69 4.79 38.61
CA ASP A 436 31.23 5.94 39.39
C ASP A 436 31.15 7.22 38.52
N SER A 437 30.14 8.04 38.73
CA SER A 437 29.86 9.24 37.92
C SER A 437 30.82 10.40 38.18
N ASP A 438 31.27 10.58 39.42
CA ASP A 438 32.00 11.80 39.83
C ASP A 438 33.51 11.73 39.54
N VAL A 439 34.07 10.51 39.48
CA VAL A 439 35.53 10.28 39.34
C VAL A 439 35.87 9.38 38.15
N GLY A 440 34.90 8.68 37.56
CA GLY A 440 35.15 7.68 36.51
C GLY A 440 35.91 6.45 37.00
N SER A 441 36.03 6.28 38.33
CA SER A 441 36.62 5.12 38.97
C SER A 441 35.79 3.85 38.68
N ILE A 442 36.51 2.77 38.43
CA ILE A 442 35.93 1.44 38.19
C ILE A 442 35.62 0.81 39.56
N GLU A 443 34.34 0.65 39.90
CA GLU A 443 33.95 -0.11 41.10
C GLU A 443 34.00 -1.62 40.87
N SER A 444 33.55 -2.06 39.69
CA SER A 444 33.64 -3.45 39.28
C SER A 444 33.88 -3.56 37.77
N GLN A 445 34.74 -4.48 37.37
CA GLN A 445 35.01 -4.81 35.97
C GLN A 445 35.16 -6.32 35.85
N LYS A 446 34.50 -6.91 34.86
CA LYS A 446 34.58 -8.34 34.54
C LYS A 446 34.87 -8.51 33.05
N LYS A 447 35.92 -9.28 32.75
CA LYS A 447 36.18 -9.74 31.37
C LYS A 447 35.11 -10.76 31.00
N LEU A 448 34.51 -10.58 29.83
CA LEU A 448 33.45 -11.44 29.33
C LEU A 448 34.03 -12.57 28.48
N ASP A 449 33.60 -13.79 28.79
CA ASP A 449 33.72 -14.94 27.89
C ASP A 449 32.36 -15.15 27.23
N LEU A 450 32.14 -14.50 26.08
CA LEU A 450 30.88 -14.53 25.34
C LEU A 450 30.56 -15.90 24.72
N THR A 451 31.40 -16.93 24.96
CA THR A 451 31.14 -18.33 24.59
C THR A 451 30.45 -19.13 25.69
N LYS A 452 30.21 -18.53 26.87
CA LYS A 452 29.59 -19.17 28.04
C LYS A 452 28.47 -18.30 28.61
N ASP A 453 27.31 -18.89 28.84
CA ASP A 453 26.18 -18.19 29.46
C ASP A 453 26.36 -18.01 30.98
N GLY A 454 25.85 -16.89 31.51
CA GLY A 454 25.50 -16.72 32.92
C GLY A 454 26.65 -16.46 33.91
N VAL A 455 27.79 -15.92 33.46
CA VAL A 455 28.99 -15.75 34.31
C VAL A 455 28.99 -14.46 35.14
N VAL A 456 28.17 -13.45 34.77
CA VAL A 456 28.22 -12.12 35.38
C VAL A 456 27.09 -11.88 36.40
N SER A 457 27.48 -11.33 37.55
CA SER A 457 26.61 -10.71 38.54
C SER A 457 27.23 -9.36 38.89
N LEU A 458 26.45 -8.30 38.84
CA LEU A 458 26.83 -6.92 39.13
C LEU A 458 25.75 -6.28 40.01
N SER A 459 26.10 -5.20 40.70
CA SER A 459 25.17 -4.33 41.41
C SER A 459 25.49 -2.89 41.02
N ALA A 460 24.47 -2.06 40.81
CA ALA A 460 24.66 -0.62 40.62
C ALA A 460 23.49 0.20 41.17
N ASN A 461 23.77 1.43 41.59
CA ASN A 461 22.75 2.40 41.97
C ASN A 461 22.47 3.41 40.82
N HIS A 462 21.44 4.23 41.00
CA HIS A 462 21.06 5.27 40.04
C HIS A 462 22.11 6.36 39.78
N LEU A 463 23.16 6.50 40.60
CA LEU A 463 24.27 7.44 40.39
C LEU A 463 25.44 6.83 39.61
N GLN A 464 25.38 5.54 39.27
CA GLN A 464 26.46 4.83 38.59
C GLN A 464 26.14 4.58 37.10
N LYS A 465 27.15 4.16 36.34
CA LYS A 465 27.05 3.92 34.89
C LYS A 465 27.53 2.52 34.53
N LEU A 466 26.76 1.80 33.70
CA LEU A 466 27.14 0.50 33.17
C LEU A 466 27.84 0.68 31.82
N ARG A 467 29.10 0.27 31.72
CA ARG A 467 29.89 0.25 30.48
C ARG A 467 30.04 -1.18 29.97
N LEU A 468 29.58 -1.43 28.75
CA LEU A 468 29.87 -2.65 27.99
C LEU A 468 30.77 -2.29 26.82
N SER A 469 31.78 -3.11 26.53
CA SER A 469 32.53 -2.96 25.28
C SER A 469 33.23 -4.23 24.81
N PHE A 470 33.52 -4.31 23.51
CA PHE A 470 34.16 -5.45 22.85
C PHE A 470 34.75 -5.00 21.49
N GLN A 471 35.49 -5.87 20.81
CA GLN A 471 36.03 -5.64 19.49
C GLN A 471 35.54 -6.74 18.54
N LEU A 472 35.25 -6.38 17.29
CA LEU A 472 34.80 -7.31 16.26
C LEU A 472 35.79 -7.32 15.10
N THR A 473 36.25 -8.50 14.71
CA THR A 473 37.30 -8.70 13.71
C THR A 473 36.86 -9.68 12.62
N THR A 474 37.17 -9.37 11.37
CA THR A 474 36.99 -10.28 10.24
C THR A 474 38.03 -11.42 10.27
N PRO A 475 37.90 -12.48 9.46
CA PRO A 475 38.93 -13.51 9.30
C PRO A 475 40.33 -13.00 8.93
N LEU A 476 40.47 -11.81 8.32
CA LEU A 476 41.77 -11.16 8.05
C LEU A 476 42.24 -10.22 9.19
N GLY A 477 41.52 -10.15 10.30
CA GLY A 477 41.83 -9.25 11.43
C GLY A 477 41.49 -7.77 11.16
N LEU A 478 40.68 -7.47 10.14
CA LEU A 478 40.16 -6.13 9.90
C LEU A 478 38.99 -5.84 10.83
N VAL A 479 38.73 -4.57 11.12
CA VAL A 479 37.61 -4.17 11.99
C VAL A 479 36.30 -4.46 11.29
N PHE A 480 35.44 -5.26 11.92
CA PHE A 480 34.08 -5.49 11.47
C PHE A 480 33.11 -4.54 12.18
N LYS A 481 32.23 -3.86 11.44
CA LYS A 481 31.13 -3.07 11.99
C LYS A 481 29.82 -3.78 11.62
N PRO A 482 29.13 -4.42 12.59
CA PRO A 482 27.87 -5.10 12.32
C PRO A 482 26.77 -4.07 12.04
N HIS A 483 25.80 -4.47 11.22
CA HIS A 483 24.55 -3.75 11.00
C HIS A 483 23.79 -3.52 12.32
N GLN A 484 23.75 -4.53 13.20
CA GLN A 484 23.04 -4.46 14.48
C GLN A 484 23.80 -5.14 15.62
N ALA A 485 23.90 -4.43 16.75
CA ALA A 485 24.37 -4.95 18.02
C ALA A 485 23.56 -4.31 19.16
N PHE A 486 22.96 -5.12 20.02
CA PHE A 486 22.02 -4.67 21.04
C PHE A 486 22.33 -5.29 22.40
N LEU A 487 22.26 -4.47 23.45
CA LEU A 487 22.19 -4.94 24.83
C LEU A 487 20.73 -4.86 25.30
N LYS A 488 20.16 -5.99 25.72
CA LYS A 488 18.85 -6.05 26.35
C LYS A 488 19.01 -6.20 27.87
N LEU A 489 18.33 -5.33 28.61
CA LEU A 489 18.10 -5.47 30.05
C LEU A 489 16.66 -5.93 30.27
N LYS A 490 16.46 -7.04 30.99
CA LYS A 490 15.14 -7.60 31.28
C LYS A 490 14.92 -7.66 32.79
N HIS A 491 13.99 -6.85 33.30
CA HIS A 491 13.63 -6.88 34.73
C HIS A 491 12.97 -8.21 35.11
N GLU A 492 13.06 -8.61 36.38
CA GLU A 492 12.35 -9.77 36.93
C GLU A 492 10.83 -9.70 36.69
N SER A 493 10.24 -8.49 36.70
CA SER A 493 8.87 -8.24 36.25
C SER A 493 8.70 -8.28 34.72
N GLN A 494 9.53 -9.05 34.00
CA GLN A 494 9.56 -9.29 32.55
C GLN A 494 9.48 -8.05 31.62
N VAL A 495 9.74 -6.83 32.13
CA VAL A 495 9.85 -5.63 31.30
C VAL A 495 11.22 -5.64 30.61
N GLU A 496 11.23 -5.49 29.29
CA GLU A 496 12.45 -5.52 28.48
C GLU A 496 12.81 -4.12 27.94
N HIS A 497 14.08 -3.75 28.08
CA HIS A 497 14.66 -2.51 27.54
C HIS A 497 15.83 -2.86 26.63
N ILE A 498 15.86 -2.33 25.41
CA ILE A 498 16.86 -2.66 24.38
C ILE A 498 17.66 -1.40 24.03
N PHE A 499 19.00 -1.52 24.07
CA PHE A 499 19.94 -0.43 23.85
C PHE A 499 20.89 -0.76 22.70
N LEU A 500 21.05 0.16 21.74
CA LEU A 500 21.96 0.00 20.60
C LEU A 500 23.42 0.21 21.03
N VAL A 501 24.28 -0.79 20.78
CA VAL A 501 25.73 -0.70 21.00
C VAL A 501 26.37 0.03 19.81
N LYS A 502 27.12 1.11 20.06
CA LYS A 502 27.76 1.90 19.00
C LYS A 502 29.18 1.41 18.74
N THR A 503 29.64 1.48 17.50
CA THR A 503 31.02 1.11 17.13
C THR A 503 31.86 2.35 16.86
N TYR A 504 32.92 2.55 17.65
CA TYR A 504 33.86 3.67 17.58
C TYR A 504 35.25 3.17 17.19
N GLY A 505 35.70 3.46 15.96
CA GLY A 505 36.98 2.95 15.46
C GLY A 505 37.02 1.42 15.50
N LYS A 506 37.91 0.84 16.30
CA LYS A 506 38.05 -0.61 16.48
C LYS A 506 37.16 -1.21 17.58
N LYS A 507 36.50 -0.40 18.42
CA LYS A 507 35.84 -0.83 19.66
C LYS A 507 34.34 -0.56 19.60
N ALA A 508 33.54 -1.60 19.81
CA ALA A 508 32.12 -1.48 20.10
C ALA A 508 31.95 -1.14 21.58
N GLU A 509 31.12 -0.15 21.89
CA GLU A 509 30.95 0.39 23.24
C GLU A 509 29.53 0.92 23.47
N LEU A 510 29.04 0.69 24.68
CA LEU A 510 27.79 1.21 25.21
C LEU A 510 28.04 1.67 26.65
N VAL A 511 27.58 2.88 26.97
CA VAL A 511 27.54 3.39 28.35
C VAL A 511 26.10 3.74 28.66
N LEU A 512 25.53 3.08 29.67
CA LEU A 512 24.21 3.36 30.22
C LEU A 512 24.38 4.18 31.49
N ASP A 513 23.89 5.40 31.46
CA ASP A 513 23.87 6.32 32.61
C ASP A 513 22.54 6.12 33.36
N PHE A 514 22.56 5.47 34.53
CA PHE A 514 21.31 5.09 35.19
C PHE A 514 20.50 6.29 35.65
N LEU A 515 21.14 7.42 35.98
CA LEU A 515 20.47 8.66 36.38
C LEU A 515 19.58 9.21 35.26
N GLY A 516 20.10 9.20 34.02
CA GLY A 516 19.34 9.58 32.81
C GLY A 516 18.36 8.51 32.30
N LEU A 517 18.33 7.33 32.93
CA LEU A 517 17.49 6.20 32.53
C LEU A 517 16.41 5.83 33.56
N VAL A 518 16.45 6.35 34.80
CA VAL A 518 15.48 6.02 35.87
C VAL A 518 14.03 6.02 35.39
N GLU A 519 13.61 7.10 34.72
CA GLU A 519 12.25 7.28 34.23
C GLU A 519 11.91 6.32 33.07
N LYS A 520 12.89 6.01 32.21
CA LYS A 520 12.77 5.05 31.10
C LYS A 520 12.79 3.58 31.57
N LEU A 521 13.35 3.33 32.75
CA LEU A 521 13.30 2.05 33.48
C LEU A 521 12.08 1.97 34.43
N TYR A 522 11.16 2.95 34.36
CA TYR A 522 9.93 3.03 35.16
C TYR A 522 10.15 3.00 36.68
N TYR A 523 11.32 3.46 37.17
CA TYR A 523 11.67 3.42 38.61
C TYR A 523 11.58 2.00 39.20
N LEU A 524 11.89 0.97 38.41
CA LEU A 524 11.88 -0.42 38.85
C LEU A 524 13.26 -0.82 39.42
N SER A 525 13.38 -0.79 40.75
CA SER A 525 14.52 -1.39 41.45
C SER A 525 14.36 -2.91 41.51
N GLY A 526 15.46 -3.65 41.36
CA GLY A 526 15.46 -5.11 41.38
C GLY A 526 16.44 -5.73 40.39
N LYS A 527 16.25 -7.01 40.08
CA LYS A 527 17.15 -7.78 39.23
C LYS A 527 16.84 -7.62 37.75
N TYR A 528 17.86 -7.26 36.97
CA TYR A 528 17.82 -7.22 35.51
C TYR A 528 18.76 -8.26 34.89
N GLU A 529 18.23 -9.14 34.03
CA GLU A 529 19.04 -10.01 33.18
C GLU A 529 19.65 -9.23 32.02
N ILE A 530 20.91 -9.54 31.67
CA ILE A 530 21.71 -8.87 30.64
C ILE A 530 21.92 -9.82 29.46
N GLN A 531 21.29 -9.55 28.33
CA GLN A 531 21.45 -10.31 27.09
C GLN A 531 22.10 -9.46 26.00
N LEU A 532 23.14 -9.97 25.34
CA LEU A 532 23.81 -9.32 24.21
C LEU A 532 23.48 -10.06 22.91
N THR A 533 23.04 -9.29 21.92
CA THR A 533 22.75 -9.76 20.57
C THR A 533 23.65 -9.04 19.57
N ILE A 534 24.33 -9.78 18.69
CA ILE A 534 25.16 -9.23 17.61
C ILE A 534 24.83 -9.99 16.32
N GLY A 535 24.45 -9.28 15.27
CA GLY A 535 24.06 -9.89 14.00
C GLY A 535 24.29 -8.99 12.79
N ASP A 536 24.67 -9.62 11.67
CA ASP A 536 24.85 -9.00 10.36
C ASP A 536 24.60 -10.06 9.28
N ALA A 537 24.08 -9.66 8.11
CA ALA A 537 23.90 -10.58 6.99
C ALA A 537 25.22 -11.19 6.47
N SER A 538 26.35 -10.54 6.77
CA SER A 538 27.71 -10.97 6.43
C SER A 538 28.34 -11.89 7.51
N MET A 539 27.69 -12.04 8.68
CA MET A 539 28.22 -12.72 9.87
C MET A 539 27.56 -14.08 10.09
N GLU A 540 28.30 -15.16 9.82
CA GLU A 540 27.79 -16.54 9.89
C GLU A 540 27.57 -17.03 11.33
N ASN A 541 28.31 -16.48 12.28
CA ASN A 541 28.29 -16.83 13.71
C ASN A 541 27.57 -15.75 14.54
N SER A 542 26.40 -15.31 14.08
CA SER A 542 25.55 -14.34 14.81
C SER A 542 25.32 -14.80 16.26
N LEU A 543 25.46 -13.87 17.21
CA LEU A 543 25.49 -14.13 18.65
C LEU A 543 24.20 -13.70 19.34
N LEU A 544 23.68 -14.57 20.21
CA LEU A 544 22.68 -14.25 21.22
C LEU A 544 23.13 -14.92 22.53
N SER A 545 23.68 -14.15 23.47
CA SER A 545 24.24 -14.70 24.72
C SER A 545 23.63 -14.03 25.95
N ASN A 546 23.31 -14.83 26.97
CA ASN A 546 22.91 -14.30 28.27
C ASN A 546 24.17 -14.10 29.14
N ILE A 547 24.62 -12.86 29.25
CA ILE A 547 25.88 -12.53 29.92
C ILE A 547 25.77 -12.73 31.45
N GLY A 548 24.58 -12.48 32.01
CA GLY A 548 24.38 -12.53 33.45
C GLY A 548 23.26 -11.60 33.93
N HIS A 549 23.45 -10.98 35.10
CA HIS A 549 22.49 -10.03 35.66
C HIS A 549 23.17 -8.84 36.36
N ILE A 550 22.41 -7.75 36.48
CA ILE A 550 22.71 -6.60 37.32
C ILE A 550 21.53 -6.33 38.26
N GLU A 551 21.82 -6.14 39.53
CA GLU A 551 20.86 -5.67 40.54
C GLU A 551 20.91 -4.14 40.56
N LEU A 552 19.77 -3.48 40.31
CA LEU A 552 19.69 -2.02 40.20
C LEU A 552 18.89 -1.42 41.35
N ASP A 553 19.49 -0.43 42.01
CA ASP A 553 18.87 0.38 43.06
C ASP A 553 18.50 1.78 42.53
N LEU A 554 17.24 1.92 42.12
CA LEU A 554 16.63 3.15 41.60
C LEU A 554 15.79 3.86 42.67
N PRO A 555 15.63 5.20 42.60
CA PRO A 555 14.81 5.94 43.55
C PRO A 555 13.31 5.57 43.43
N GLU A 556 12.55 5.81 44.50
CA GLU A 556 11.10 5.55 44.53
C GLU A 556 10.34 6.33 43.44
N ARG A 557 9.28 5.71 42.90
CA ARG A 557 8.48 6.27 41.80
C ARG A 557 7.63 7.47 42.27
N PRO A 558 7.75 8.66 41.66
CA PRO A 558 6.82 9.77 41.89
C PRO A 558 5.38 9.46 41.47
N GLU A 559 4.37 10.01 42.16
CA GLU A 559 2.94 9.73 41.92
C GLU A 559 2.46 9.97 40.48
N LYS A 560 3.12 10.87 39.74
CA LYS A 560 2.77 11.24 38.35
C LYS A 560 3.66 10.57 37.29
N ALA A 561 4.62 9.73 37.70
CA ALA A 561 5.58 9.14 36.78
C ALA A 561 4.98 8.01 35.91
N PRO A 562 5.58 7.71 34.74
CA PRO A 562 5.10 6.66 33.86
C PRO A 562 5.01 5.30 34.56
N LEU A 563 3.88 4.60 34.36
CA LEU A 563 3.70 3.22 34.79
C LEU A 563 4.39 2.26 33.79
N PRO A 564 4.98 1.15 34.27
CA PRO A 564 5.53 0.14 33.39
C PRO A 564 4.43 -0.50 32.52
N PRO A 565 4.74 -0.94 31.30
CA PRO A 565 3.77 -1.56 30.41
C PRO A 565 3.15 -2.80 31.06
N LEU A 566 1.82 -2.91 31.00
CA LEU A 566 1.08 -4.07 31.49
C LEU A 566 1.53 -5.32 30.74
N HIS A 567 1.66 -6.45 31.46
CA HIS A 567 1.96 -7.71 30.81
C HIS A 567 0.90 -8.09 29.78
N PRO A 568 1.31 -8.69 28.64
CA PRO A 568 0.38 -9.42 27.80
C PRO A 568 -0.12 -10.62 28.60
N THR A 569 -1.25 -10.46 29.27
CA THR A 569 -1.94 -11.57 29.93
C THR A 569 -2.36 -12.59 28.88
N ASP A 570 -2.34 -13.86 29.25
CA ASP A 570 -2.79 -14.99 28.41
C ASP A 570 -4.07 -14.59 27.63
N PRO A 571 -4.12 -14.70 26.29
CA PRO A 571 -5.29 -14.33 25.51
C PRO A 571 -6.58 -15.02 25.97
N TYR A 572 -6.52 -16.16 26.66
CA TYR A 572 -7.69 -16.82 27.26
C TYR A 572 -8.20 -16.13 28.54
N SER A 573 -7.33 -15.44 29.29
CA SER A 573 -7.73 -14.65 30.48
C SER A 573 -8.61 -13.44 30.14
N ARG A 574 -8.59 -12.98 28.87
CA ARG A 574 -9.45 -11.91 28.34
C ARG A 574 -10.95 -12.24 28.44
N TYR A 575 -11.31 -13.50 28.65
CA TYR A 575 -12.70 -14.00 28.74
C TYR A 575 -13.16 -14.31 30.18
N GLY A 576 -12.39 -13.94 31.21
CA GLY A 576 -12.85 -14.00 32.60
C GLY A 576 -13.94 -12.96 32.92
N PRO A 577 -14.82 -13.20 33.91
CA PRO A 577 -15.74 -12.18 34.39
C PRO A 577 -14.95 -11.00 34.97
N LYS A 578 -15.23 -9.78 34.46
CA LYS A 578 -14.66 -8.55 35.02
C LYS A 578 -15.17 -8.34 36.45
N SER A 579 -14.37 -7.70 37.29
CA SER A 579 -14.78 -7.28 38.64
C SER A 579 -16.06 -6.46 38.58
N GLU A 580 -17.02 -6.76 39.46
CA GLU A 580 -18.29 -6.04 39.55
C GLU A 580 -18.05 -4.55 39.89
N ILE A 581 -18.51 -3.66 39.02
CA ILE A 581 -18.43 -2.21 39.23
C ILE A 581 -19.70 -1.76 39.95
N SER A 582 -19.63 -1.63 41.27
CA SER A 582 -20.71 -1.01 42.04
C SER A 582 -20.70 0.51 41.82
N HIS A 583 -21.79 1.05 41.30
CA HIS A 583 -21.91 2.50 41.14
C HIS A 583 -22.09 3.17 42.51
N ILE A 584 -21.05 3.88 42.98
CA ILE A 584 -21.12 4.67 44.20
C ILE A 584 -21.94 5.93 43.90
N PHE A 585 -23.23 5.89 44.24
CA PHE A 585 -24.11 7.05 44.17
C PHE A 585 -23.58 8.17 45.08
N ARG A 586 -23.68 9.43 44.62
CA ARG A 586 -23.42 10.59 45.48
C ARG A 586 -24.34 10.53 46.69
N VAL A 587 -23.78 10.65 47.89
CA VAL A 587 -24.57 10.71 49.13
C VAL A 587 -25.50 11.93 49.05
N PRO A 588 -26.82 11.78 49.19
CA PRO A 588 -27.74 12.91 49.13
C PRO A 588 -27.46 13.89 50.27
N GLU A 589 -27.54 15.18 49.98
CA GLU A 589 -27.29 16.24 50.95
C GLU A 589 -28.27 16.12 52.14
N LYS A 590 -27.75 16.30 53.35
CA LYS A 590 -28.55 16.18 54.58
C LYS A 590 -29.50 17.36 54.70
N LEU A 591 -30.80 17.10 54.57
CA LEU A 591 -31.84 18.09 54.82
C LEU A 591 -31.84 18.55 56.30
N PRO A 592 -32.16 19.83 56.58
CA PRO A 592 -32.25 20.35 57.93
C PRO A 592 -33.39 19.68 58.73
N ALA A 593 -33.24 19.62 60.05
CA ALA A 593 -34.24 19.01 60.93
C ALA A 593 -35.62 19.68 60.78
N LYS A 594 -36.66 18.87 60.53
CA LYS A 594 -38.04 19.35 60.27
C LYS A 594 -38.58 20.30 61.35
N GLN A 595 -38.20 20.08 62.62
CA GLN A 595 -38.59 20.96 63.74
C GLN A 595 -38.05 22.39 63.56
N LEU A 596 -36.82 22.54 63.10
CA LEU A 596 -36.21 23.85 62.86
C LEU A 596 -36.96 24.60 61.74
N SER A 597 -37.29 23.91 60.65
CA SER A 597 -38.08 24.47 59.54
C SER A 597 -39.48 24.93 59.99
N LEU A 598 -40.15 24.16 60.85
CA LEU A 598 -41.46 24.53 61.40
C LEU A 598 -41.39 25.74 62.35
N ILE A 599 -40.33 25.86 63.16
CA ILE A 599 -40.10 27.04 64.01
C ILE A 599 -39.92 28.30 63.14
N PHE A 600 -39.09 28.23 62.09
CA PHE A 600 -38.91 29.35 61.16
C PHE A 600 -40.19 29.72 60.41
N LEU A 601 -41.02 28.75 60.02
CA LEU A 601 -42.34 29.03 59.44
C LEU A 601 -43.24 29.82 60.42
N GLY A 602 -43.26 29.44 61.69
CA GLY A 602 -43.97 30.19 62.74
C GLY A 602 -43.45 31.61 62.91
N LEU A 603 -42.12 31.80 62.89
CA LEU A 603 -41.48 33.12 62.96
C LEU A 603 -41.80 34.00 61.74
N ILE A 604 -42.03 33.44 60.56
CA ILE A 604 -42.44 34.20 59.35
C ILE A 604 -43.91 34.65 59.43
N VAL A 605 -44.79 33.85 60.04
CA VAL A 605 -46.22 34.19 60.20
C VAL A 605 -46.45 35.22 61.30
N LEU A 606 -45.59 35.26 62.33
CA LEU A 606 -45.70 36.15 63.49
C LEU A 606 -45.78 37.66 63.12
N PRO A 607 -44.90 38.21 62.25
CA PRO A 607 -45.01 39.59 61.78
C PRO A 607 -46.32 39.91 61.06
N PHE A 608 -46.90 38.97 60.30
CA PHE A 608 -48.17 39.18 59.63
C PHE A 608 -49.35 39.25 60.61
N ILE A 609 -49.36 38.40 61.65
CA ILE A 609 -50.33 38.49 62.74
C ILE A 609 -50.16 39.81 63.51
N ALA A 610 -48.92 40.21 63.82
CA ALA A 610 -48.63 41.47 64.48
C ALA A 610 -49.08 42.68 63.65
N PHE A 611 -48.91 42.65 62.32
CA PHE A 611 -49.41 43.66 61.39
C PHE A 611 -50.94 43.76 61.42
N LEU A 612 -51.67 42.64 61.36
CA LEU A 612 -53.13 42.62 61.46
C LEU A 612 -53.62 43.17 62.80
N ILE A 613 -52.99 42.80 63.92
CA ILE A 613 -53.29 43.37 65.25
C ILE A 613 -53.00 44.88 65.23
N GLY A 614 -51.88 45.32 64.64
CA GLY A 614 -51.53 46.72 64.45
C GLY A 614 -52.62 47.52 63.73
N LEU A 615 -53.14 47.02 62.61
CA LEU A 615 -54.25 47.66 61.87
C LEU A 615 -55.50 47.84 62.75
N THR A 616 -55.87 46.82 63.54
CA THR A 616 -57.03 46.94 64.46
C THR A 616 -56.78 47.93 65.60
N ARG A 617 -55.56 47.99 66.15
CA ARG A 617 -55.16 48.92 67.22
C ARG A 617 -55.07 50.37 66.73
N LEU A 618 -54.69 50.58 65.47
CA LEU A 618 -54.65 51.89 64.81
C LEU A 618 -56.05 52.36 64.33
N GLY A 619 -57.11 51.58 64.54
CA GLY A 619 -58.48 51.95 64.16
C GLY A 619 -58.75 51.94 62.65
N VAL A 620 -57.87 51.30 61.86
CA VAL A 620 -58.03 51.18 60.41
C VAL A 620 -59.33 50.44 60.10
N ASN A 621 -60.20 51.06 59.32
CA ASN A 621 -61.53 50.57 59.04
C ASN A 621 -61.92 50.84 57.57
N ILE A 622 -62.86 50.05 57.05
CA ILE A 622 -63.31 50.11 55.66
C ILE A 622 -64.66 50.86 55.56
N LYS A 623 -64.91 51.85 56.44
CA LYS A 623 -66.20 52.57 56.48
C LYS A 623 -66.48 53.42 55.24
N SER A 624 -65.46 53.74 54.45
CA SER A 624 -65.57 54.48 53.19
C SER A 624 -65.85 53.59 51.97
N PHE A 625 -66.25 52.32 52.17
CA PHE A 625 -66.69 51.49 51.04
C PHE A 625 -67.97 52.07 50.41
N PRO A 626 -68.07 52.20 49.06
CA PRO A 626 -69.22 52.86 48.46
C PRO A 626 -70.52 52.10 48.70
N SER A 627 -71.58 52.81 49.13
CA SER A 627 -72.91 52.24 49.38
C SER A 627 -73.90 52.41 48.22
N SER A 628 -73.57 53.25 47.22
CA SER A 628 -74.39 53.41 46.03
C SER A 628 -74.15 52.27 45.03
N VAL A 629 -75.22 51.73 44.45
CA VAL A 629 -75.21 50.47 43.67
C VAL A 629 -74.12 50.47 42.57
N GLY A 630 -73.98 51.56 41.81
CA GLY A 630 -72.96 51.67 40.76
C GLY A 630 -71.53 51.62 41.30
N ALA A 631 -71.21 52.45 42.30
CA ALA A 631 -69.85 52.52 42.86
C ALA A 631 -69.50 51.27 43.67
N ALA A 632 -70.46 50.69 44.39
CA ALA A 632 -70.30 49.42 45.12
C ALA A 632 -69.95 48.28 44.17
N THR A 633 -70.66 48.18 43.04
CA THR A 633 -70.41 47.16 42.01
C THR A 633 -69.02 47.31 41.41
N SER A 634 -68.59 48.53 41.09
CA SER A 634 -67.23 48.80 40.58
C SER A 634 -66.14 48.45 41.60
N ALA A 635 -66.32 48.80 42.88
CA ALA A 635 -65.36 48.46 43.95
C ALA A 635 -65.27 46.95 44.20
N LEU A 636 -66.41 46.24 44.18
CA LEU A 636 -66.45 44.77 44.30
C LEU A 636 -65.78 44.09 43.11
N LEU A 637 -66.00 44.56 41.88
CA LEU A 637 -65.32 44.04 40.68
C LEU A 637 -63.80 44.29 40.73
N PHE A 638 -63.36 45.47 41.18
CA PHE A 638 -61.94 45.79 41.32
C PHE A 638 -61.23 44.90 42.35
N HIS A 639 -61.77 44.82 43.58
CA HIS A 639 -61.18 43.97 44.63
C HIS A 639 -61.34 42.47 44.34
N GLY A 640 -62.43 42.06 43.70
CA GLY A 640 -62.61 40.70 43.19
C GLY A 640 -61.59 40.35 42.11
N GLY A 641 -61.26 41.29 41.22
CA GLY A 641 -60.18 41.15 40.23
C GLY A 641 -58.81 40.96 40.86
N ILE A 642 -58.45 41.77 41.88
CA ILE A 642 -57.21 41.60 42.64
C ILE A 642 -57.18 40.22 43.33
N GLY A 643 -58.27 39.82 43.97
CA GLY A 643 -58.39 38.49 44.59
C GLY A 643 -58.23 37.35 43.60
N ALA A 644 -58.81 37.46 42.41
CA ALA A 644 -58.69 36.47 41.34
C ALA A 644 -57.25 36.37 40.79
N VAL A 645 -56.54 37.50 40.64
CA VAL A 645 -55.13 37.51 40.23
C VAL A 645 -54.22 36.86 41.29
N LEU A 646 -54.43 37.16 42.58
CA LEU A 646 -53.69 36.52 43.67
C LEU A 646 -53.99 35.01 43.76
N LEU A 647 -55.24 34.60 43.58
CA LEU A 647 -55.62 33.19 43.53
C LEU A 647 -54.98 32.48 42.32
N LEU A 648 -54.90 33.13 41.16
CA LEU A 648 -54.19 32.62 39.99
C LEU A 648 -52.69 32.42 40.27
N TYR A 649 -52.02 33.31 41.01
CA TYR A 649 -50.63 33.09 41.43
C TYR A 649 -50.47 31.89 42.38
N VAL A 650 -51.40 31.68 43.31
CA VAL A 650 -51.39 30.50 44.20
C VAL A 650 -51.64 29.21 43.41
N LEU A 651 -52.59 29.21 42.46
CA LEU A 651 -52.85 28.07 41.58
C LEU A 651 -51.69 27.79 40.60
N PHE A 652 -51.01 28.83 40.14
CA PHE A 652 -49.78 28.74 39.35
C PHE A 652 -48.68 28.02 40.15
N TRP A 653 -48.44 28.45 41.40
CA TRP A 653 -47.46 27.84 42.29
C TRP A 653 -47.80 26.37 42.64
N LEU A 654 -49.08 26.04 42.81
CA LEU A 654 -49.52 24.70 43.21
C LEU A 654 -49.64 23.67 42.07
N LYS A 655 -49.82 24.08 40.80
CA LYS A 655 -50.22 23.12 39.74
C LYS A 655 -49.76 23.40 38.29
N ALA A 656 -49.09 24.50 37.97
CA ALA A 656 -48.83 24.87 36.57
C ALA A 656 -47.53 24.28 35.98
N SER A 657 -47.67 23.25 35.14
CA SER A 657 -46.63 22.83 34.20
C SER A 657 -46.46 23.83 33.05
N SER A 658 -45.32 23.77 32.35
CA SER A 658 -44.85 24.82 31.40
C SER A 658 -45.87 25.25 30.34
N GLN A 659 -46.69 24.32 29.82
CA GLN A 659 -47.51 24.52 28.63
C GLN A 659 -48.56 25.64 28.75
N ASN A 660 -49.10 25.91 29.94
CA ASN A 660 -50.13 26.95 30.12
C ASN A 660 -49.57 28.37 30.34
N ARG A 661 -48.24 28.53 30.44
CA ARG A 661 -47.61 29.82 30.81
C ARG A 661 -47.87 30.98 29.82
N PHE A 662 -48.19 30.69 28.56
CA PHE A 662 -48.43 31.71 27.53
C PHE A 662 -49.91 31.95 27.17
N PHE A 663 -50.83 31.03 27.48
CA PHE A 663 -52.15 31.03 26.83
C PHE A 663 -53.15 32.04 27.43
N PHE A 664 -53.06 32.34 28.73
CA PHE A 664 -53.94 33.30 29.39
C PHE A 664 -53.49 34.76 29.23
N PHE A 665 -52.18 35.04 29.31
CA PHE A 665 -51.66 36.41 29.14
C PHE A 665 -51.77 36.91 27.68
N ARG A 666 -51.61 36.01 26.70
CA ARG A 666 -51.61 36.39 25.28
C ARG A 666 -53.00 36.63 24.68
N ARG A 667 -54.08 36.15 25.33
CA ARG A 667 -55.46 36.31 24.82
C ARG A 667 -56.13 37.64 25.23
N ALA A 668 -55.48 38.45 26.07
CA ALA A 668 -55.93 39.79 26.46
C ALA A 668 -55.28 40.93 25.66
N MET A 669 -54.19 40.69 24.92
CA MET A 669 -53.48 41.70 24.12
C MET A 669 -52.95 41.17 22.77
N SER A 670 -53.86 40.79 21.86
CA SER A 670 -53.72 41.09 20.42
C SER A 670 -54.90 40.57 19.58
N TYR A 671 -55.70 41.51 19.09
CA TYR A 671 -56.23 41.43 17.73
C TYR A 671 -55.20 42.09 16.79
N SER A 672 -54.30 41.31 16.18
CA SER A 672 -53.66 41.61 14.88
C SER A 672 -52.55 40.61 14.53
N ALA A 673 -52.28 40.51 13.21
CA ALA A 673 -51.21 39.79 12.54
C ALA A 673 -51.21 38.24 12.65
N ALA A 674 -51.27 37.60 11.47
CA ALA A 674 -51.13 36.16 11.29
C ALA A 674 -49.67 35.77 10.98
N GLY A 675 -49.29 34.52 11.29
CA GLY A 675 -47.99 33.94 10.95
C GLY A 675 -47.94 32.45 11.33
N PHE A 676 -47.47 31.59 10.42
CA PHE A 676 -47.54 30.12 10.52
C PHE A 676 -46.32 29.47 11.19
N GLY A 677 -46.51 28.28 11.76
CA GLY A 677 -45.45 27.34 12.17
C GLY A 677 -46.02 26.07 12.81
N LYS A 678 -45.76 24.88 12.25
CA LYS A 678 -46.36 23.58 12.66
C LYS A 678 -45.33 22.63 13.29
N PRO A 679 -45.72 21.76 14.25
CA PRO A 679 -44.96 20.56 14.58
C PRO A 679 -45.28 19.43 13.56
N GLY A 680 -44.25 18.86 12.91
CA GLY A 680 -44.42 17.67 12.05
C GLY A 680 -43.65 17.64 10.72
N SER A 681 -42.48 18.28 10.62
CA SER A 681 -41.60 18.29 9.43
C SER A 681 -40.95 16.92 9.17
N GLY A 682 -40.01 16.49 10.01
CA GLY A 682 -39.09 15.39 9.73
C GLY A 682 -39.74 14.06 9.33
N LYS A 683 -40.66 13.53 10.17
CA LYS A 683 -41.39 12.26 9.90
C LYS A 683 -42.21 12.24 8.61
N ARG A 684 -42.55 13.41 8.04
CA ARG A 684 -43.20 13.51 6.73
C ARG A 684 -42.15 13.48 5.61
N ARG A 685 -41.13 14.34 5.71
CA ARG A 685 -40.06 14.50 4.73
C ARG A 685 -39.30 13.19 4.47
N ILE A 686 -38.96 12.43 5.52
CA ILE A 686 -38.26 11.13 5.37
C ILE A 686 -39.11 10.05 4.69
N ARG A 687 -40.45 10.12 4.82
CA ARG A 687 -41.37 9.22 4.10
C ARG A 687 -41.52 9.62 2.63
N GLU A 688 -41.52 10.92 2.34
CA GLU A 688 -41.50 11.43 0.97
C GLU A 688 -40.19 10.99 0.27
N LEU A 689 -39.05 11.04 0.94
CA LEU A 689 -37.76 10.53 0.43
C LEU A 689 -37.79 9.01 0.15
N LEU A 690 -38.35 8.21 1.07
CA LEU A 690 -38.52 6.75 0.87
C LEU A 690 -39.46 6.38 -0.30
N THR A 691 -40.30 7.30 -0.80
CA THR A 691 -41.16 7.02 -1.97
C THR A 691 -40.45 7.16 -3.31
N GLN A 692 -39.22 7.70 -3.36
CA GLN A 692 -38.40 7.74 -4.57
C GLN A 692 -37.97 6.34 -5.01
N SER A 693 -37.83 6.11 -6.31
CA SER A 693 -37.71 4.77 -6.93
C SER A 693 -36.44 4.01 -6.56
N ASP A 694 -35.34 4.72 -6.39
CA ASP A 694 -34.04 4.26 -5.88
C ASP A 694 -34.13 3.76 -4.43
N ASN A 695 -34.88 4.48 -3.59
CA ASN A 695 -35.03 4.19 -2.17
C ASN A 695 -36.00 3.04 -1.86
N ARG A 696 -36.69 2.49 -2.87
CA ARG A 696 -37.61 1.34 -2.71
C ARG A 696 -36.92 0.00 -2.50
N PHE A 697 -35.62 -0.09 -2.74
CA PHE A 697 -34.83 -1.31 -2.55
C PHE A 697 -33.68 -1.05 -1.57
N CYS A 698 -33.37 -2.03 -0.73
CA CYS A 698 -32.30 -1.94 0.26
C CYS A 698 -30.93 -1.71 -0.39
N ALA A 699 -30.22 -0.67 0.06
CA ALA A 699 -28.95 -0.21 -0.50
C ALA A 699 -27.90 -1.32 -0.69
N ASP A 700 -27.84 -2.31 0.20
CA ASP A 700 -26.77 -3.33 0.17
C ASP A 700 -27.20 -4.67 -0.39
N CYS A 701 -28.52 -4.99 -0.40
CA CYS A 701 -28.99 -6.32 -0.77
C CYS A 701 -30.19 -6.40 -1.73
N GLY A 702 -30.66 -5.26 -2.24
CA GLY A 702 -31.79 -5.21 -3.18
C GLY A 702 -33.15 -5.67 -2.62
N ALA A 703 -33.26 -6.02 -1.34
CA ALA A 703 -34.52 -6.42 -0.74
C ALA A 703 -35.55 -5.27 -0.78
N PRO A 704 -36.80 -5.50 -1.21
CA PRO A 704 -37.79 -4.44 -1.38
C PRO A 704 -38.29 -3.88 -0.04
N ASP A 705 -38.83 -2.66 -0.10
CA ASP A 705 -39.48 -1.92 0.99
C ASP A 705 -38.62 -1.83 2.28
N PRO A 706 -37.44 -1.18 2.23
CA PRO A 706 -36.64 -0.89 3.41
C PRO A 706 -37.41 -0.01 4.40
N LYS A 707 -37.28 -0.31 5.71
CA LYS A 707 -37.98 0.42 6.81
C LYS A 707 -37.03 1.02 7.84
N TRP A 708 -35.73 0.91 7.60
CA TRP A 708 -34.64 1.49 8.39
C TRP A 708 -33.76 2.33 7.47
N ALA A 709 -33.05 3.27 8.04
CA ALA A 709 -32.09 4.10 7.34
C ALA A 709 -30.87 4.39 8.22
N SER A 710 -29.72 4.65 7.60
CA SER A 710 -28.52 5.12 8.28
C SER A 710 -28.38 6.62 8.05
N ALA A 711 -28.80 7.43 9.03
CA ALA A 711 -28.97 8.88 8.86
C ALA A 711 -27.68 9.63 8.46
N ASN A 712 -26.52 9.11 8.81
CA ASN A 712 -25.20 9.66 8.49
C ASN A 712 -24.58 9.11 7.19
N ILE A 713 -25.10 8.01 6.63
CA ILE A 713 -24.63 7.40 5.37
C ILE A 713 -25.58 7.73 4.21
N GLY A 714 -26.82 8.15 4.51
CA GLY A 714 -27.82 8.52 3.47
C GLY A 714 -28.59 7.35 2.88
N VAL A 715 -28.47 6.13 3.44
CA VAL A 715 -29.02 4.89 2.86
C VAL A 715 -30.23 4.33 3.60
N PHE A 716 -31.22 3.85 2.85
CA PHE A 716 -32.34 3.03 3.29
C PHE A 716 -32.04 1.53 3.17
N ILE A 717 -32.24 0.79 4.27
CA ILE A 717 -31.85 -0.60 4.44
C ILE A 717 -32.96 -1.48 5.03
N CYS A 718 -32.94 -2.78 4.70
CA CYS A 718 -33.90 -3.77 5.20
C CYS A 718 -33.54 -4.25 6.62
N LEU A 719 -34.45 -4.99 7.27
CA LEU A 719 -34.24 -5.48 8.65
C LEU A 719 -32.95 -6.33 8.78
N LYS A 720 -32.66 -7.17 7.79
CA LYS A 720 -31.49 -8.06 7.79
C LYS A 720 -30.17 -7.25 7.70
N CYS A 721 -30.10 -6.21 6.85
CA CYS A 721 -28.94 -5.32 6.79
C CYS A 721 -28.84 -4.40 8.02
N CYS A 722 -29.96 -3.89 8.53
CA CYS A 722 -30.04 -3.08 9.75
C CYS A 722 -29.35 -3.77 10.95
N GLY A 723 -29.51 -5.10 11.10
CA GLY A 723 -28.79 -5.87 12.12
C GLY A 723 -27.27 -5.80 11.97
N VAL A 724 -26.75 -5.90 10.74
CA VAL A 724 -25.32 -5.79 10.43
C VAL A 724 -24.81 -4.37 10.65
N HIS A 725 -25.50 -3.35 10.14
CA HIS A 725 -25.12 -1.95 10.31
C HIS A 725 -25.00 -1.55 11.80
N ARG A 726 -25.87 -2.06 12.67
CA ARG A 726 -25.77 -1.86 14.13
C ARG A 726 -24.49 -2.44 14.74
N SER A 727 -23.89 -3.46 14.12
CA SER A 727 -22.62 -4.06 14.58
C SER A 727 -21.37 -3.25 14.22
N LEU A 728 -21.48 -2.28 13.28
CA LEU A 728 -20.39 -1.35 12.93
C LEU A 728 -20.24 -0.21 13.96
N GLY A 729 -21.28 0.03 14.77
CA GLY A 729 -21.33 1.14 15.72
C GLY A 729 -21.78 2.46 15.09
N THR A 730 -22.32 3.35 15.94
CA THR A 730 -23.01 4.58 15.53
C THR A 730 -22.11 5.65 14.88
N HIS A 731 -20.79 5.53 15.03
CA HIS A 731 -19.80 6.40 14.39
C HIS A 731 -19.58 6.04 12.90
N ILE A 732 -19.87 4.79 12.51
CA ILE A 732 -19.87 4.35 11.10
C ILE A 732 -21.29 4.41 10.56
N SER A 733 -22.27 3.81 11.26
CA SER A 733 -23.67 3.77 10.81
C SER A 733 -24.67 4.07 11.92
N LYS A 734 -25.34 5.23 11.82
CA LYS A 734 -26.38 5.70 12.74
C LYS A 734 -27.77 5.21 12.30
N VAL A 735 -28.12 3.99 12.70
CA VAL A 735 -29.34 3.30 12.22
C VAL A 735 -30.62 3.70 12.97
N LEU A 736 -31.54 4.33 12.25
CA LEU A 736 -32.89 4.73 12.70
C LEU A 736 -33.99 3.98 11.93
N SER A 737 -35.16 3.84 12.55
CA SER A 737 -36.40 3.38 11.90
C SER A 737 -37.13 4.55 11.26
N VAL A 738 -37.58 4.38 10.01
CA VAL A 738 -38.33 5.40 9.26
C VAL A 738 -39.74 5.64 9.85
N THR A 739 -40.25 4.69 10.65
CA THR A 739 -41.62 4.75 11.21
C THR A 739 -41.68 4.83 12.72
N LEU A 740 -40.75 4.20 13.44
CA LEU A 740 -40.80 4.08 14.91
C LEU A 740 -40.04 5.20 15.64
N ASP A 741 -38.88 5.59 15.12
CA ASP A 741 -38.00 6.55 15.78
C ASP A 741 -38.41 8.01 15.50
N GLU A 742 -37.97 8.94 16.35
CA GLU A 742 -38.08 10.37 16.09
C GLU A 742 -36.89 10.83 15.24
N TRP A 743 -37.15 11.74 14.32
CA TRP A 743 -36.17 12.27 13.37
C TRP A 743 -36.05 13.77 13.60
N SER A 744 -34.83 14.23 13.90
CA SER A 744 -34.49 15.65 13.87
C SER A 744 -34.50 16.18 12.43
N ASP A 745 -34.62 17.50 12.24
CA ASP A 745 -34.59 18.06 10.89
C ASP A 745 -33.18 17.93 10.30
N GLU A 746 -32.13 17.97 11.12
CA GLU A 746 -30.73 17.76 10.74
C GLU A 746 -30.49 16.34 10.19
N GLU A 747 -31.03 15.29 10.82
CA GLU A 747 -30.92 13.90 10.32
C GLU A 747 -31.68 13.68 9.02
N VAL A 748 -32.75 14.43 8.79
CA VAL A 748 -33.51 14.40 7.54
C VAL A 748 -32.78 15.17 6.44
N ASP A 749 -32.17 16.29 6.78
CA ASP A 749 -31.35 17.09 5.86
C ASP A 749 -30.12 16.30 5.42
N SER A 750 -29.42 15.59 6.33
CA SER A 750 -28.31 14.68 5.97
C SER A 750 -28.73 13.56 5.00
N MET A 751 -29.91 12.97 5.19
CA MET A 751 -30.45 11.95 4.27
C MET A 751 -30.78 12.53 2.88
N ILE A 752 -31.18 13.80 2.81
CA ILE A 752 -31.50 14.50 1.55
C ILE A 752 -30.21 14.94 0.83
N GLU A 753 -29.23 15.47 1.55
CA GLU A 753 -27.95 15.97 1.03
C GLU A 753 -27.15 14.87 0.30
N ILE A 754 -27.17 13.65 0.85
CA ILE A 754 -26.49 12.49 0.25
C ILE A 754 -27.25 11.96 -0.99
N GLY A 755 -28.54 12.28 -1.15
CA GLY A 755 -29.29 11.99 -2.37
C GLY A 755 -29.81 10.56 -2.51
N GLY A 756 -29.94 9.80 -1.41
CA GLY A 756 -30.56 8.48 -1.40
C GLY A 756 -29.66 7.32 -1.85
N ASN A 757 -30.28 6.15 -2.05
CA ASN A 757 -29.60 4.87 -2.21
C ASN A 757 -28.74 4.77 -3.46
N ASP A 758 -29.21 5.29 -4.60
CA ASP A 758 -28.44 5.22 -5.85
C ASP A 758 -27.24 6.16 -5.82
N SER A 759 -27.41 7.37 -5.26
CA SER A 759 -26.32 8.31 -5.02
C SER A 759 -25.26 7.72 -4.08
N ALA A 760 -25.68 7.20 -2.92
CA ALA A 760 -24.78 6.54 -1.98
C ALA A 760 -24.08 5.31 -2.58
N ASN A 761 -24.78 4.48 -3.37
CA ASN A 761 -24.16 3.35 -4.07
C ASN A 761 -23.17 3.80 -5.14
N SER A 762 -23.44 4.89 -5.87
CA SER A 762 -22.49 5.44 -6.87
C SER A 762 -21.16 5.90 -6.25
N ILE A 763 -21.15 6.16 -4.94
CA ILE A 763 -19.95 6.47 -4.15
C ILE A 763 -19.39 5.18 -3.55
N TYR A 764 -20.15 4.53 -2.65
CA TYR A 764 -19.72 3.36 -1.85
C TYR A 764 -19.59 2.05 -2.63
N GLU A 765 -19.96 2.00 -3.92
CA GLU A 765 -19.77 0.85 -4.82
C GLU A 765 -19.11 1.29 -6.14
N ALA A 766 -18.45 2.47 -6.18
CA ALA A 766 -17.84 3.06 -7.37
C ALA A 766 -16.79 2.17 -8.06
N PHE A 767 -16.14 1.28 -7.30
CA PHE A 767 -15.14 0.34 -7.78
C PHE A 767 -15.29 -1.01 -7.07
N LEU A 768 -16.21 -1.86 -7.55
CA LEU A 768 -16.33 -3.25 -7.10
C LEU A 768 -15.22 -4.10 -7.76
N PRO A 769 -14.32 -4.73 -6.99
CA PRO A 769 -13.27 -5.59 -7.55
C PRO A 769 -13.82 -6.87 -8.19
N ASP A 770 -13.13 -7.39 -9.20
CA ASP A 770 -13.51 -8.63 -9.87
C ASP A 770 -13.63 -9.80 -8.88
N GLY A 771 -14.80 -10.45 -8.86
CA GLY A 771 -15.16 -11.52 -7.93
C GLY A 771 -15.96 -11.10 -6.70
N PHE A 772 -16.12 -9.80 -6.42
CA PHE A 772 -17.06 -9.30 -5.41
C PHE A 772 -18.45 -9.03 -6.00
N PHE A 773 -19.48 -9.67 -5.43
CA PHE A 773 -20.87 -9.50 -5.86
C PHE A 773 -21.74 -8.95 -4.74
N LYS A 774 -22.65 -8.03 -5.09
CA LYS A 774 -23.67 -7.49 -4.19
C LYS A 774 -24.62 -8.60 -3.73
N PRO A 775 -24.84 -8.79 -2.41
CA PRO A 775 -25.64 -9.90 -1.90
C PRO A 775 -27.11 -9.78 -2.30
N GLY A 776 -27.80 -10.90 -2.55
CA GLY A 776 -29.25 -10.90 -2.82
C GLY A 776 -30.14 -10.76 -1.58
N PRO A 777 -31.47 -10.63 -1.75
CA PRO A 777 -32.43 -10.57 -0.63
C PRO A 777 -32.40 -11.80 0.30
N ASP A 778 -32.00 -12.96 -0.24
CA ASP A 778 -31.91 -14.23 0.48
C ASP A 778 -30.49 -14.58 0.96
N ALA A 779 -29.51 -13.69 0.73
CA ALA A 779 -28.14 -13.88 1.21
C ALA A 779 -28.07 -14.08 2.73
N THR A 780 -27.15 -14.94 3.15
CA THR A 780 -26.90 -15.29 4.56
C THR A 780 -26.36 -14.10 5.35
N HIS A 781 -26.42 -14.19 6.68
CA HIS A 781 -25.89 -13.16 7.57
C HIS A 781 -24.40 -12.87 7.28
N ASP A 782 -23.58 -13.90 7.06
CA ASP A 782 -22.13 -13.74 6.86
C ASP A 782 -21.76 -13.20 5.47
N GLN A 783 -22.61 -13.40 4.47
CA GLN A 783 -22.47 -12.74 3.16
C GLN A 783 -22.79 -11.24 3.29
N ARG A 784 -23.87 -10.89 4.02
CA ARG A 784 -24.24 -9.51 4.32
C ARG A 784 -23.18 -8.81 5.15
N LEU A 785 -22.67 -9.46 6.19
CA LEU A 785 -21.62 -8.95 7.08
C LEU A 785 -20.35 -8.62 6.31
N ARG A 786 -19.85 -9.55 5.47
CA ARG A 786 -18.66 -9.30 4.64
C ARG A 786 -18.86 -8.12 3.70
N PHE A 787 -19.95 -8.10 2.92
CA PHE A 787 -20.20 -7.03 1.96
C PHE A 787 -20.34 -5.65 2.63
N ILE A 788 -21.14 -5.56 3.69
CA ILE A 788 -21.42 -4.29 4.39
C ILE A 788 -20.17 -3.74 5.10
N ARG A 789 -19.30 -4.61 5.64
CA ARG A 789 -18.00 -4.19 6.20
C ARG A 789 -17.04 -3.67 5.13
N SER A 790 -16.82 -4.45 4.06
CA SER A 790 -16.00 -4.01 2.93
C SER A 790 -16.47 -2.68 2.34
N LYS A 791 -17.80 -2.48 2.25
CA LYS A 791 -18.44 -1.28 1.73
C LYS A 791 -18.28 -0.03 2.61
N TYR A 792 -18.55 -0.10 3.92
CA TYR A 792 -18.62 1.09 4.78
C TYR A 792 -17.56 1.16 5.89
N GLU A 793 -17.07 0.03 6.42
CA GLU A 793 -16.06 -0.02 7.48
C GLU A 793 -14.64 0.03 6.91
N HIS A 794 -14.37 -0.72 5.83
CA HIS A 794 -13.08 -0.74 5.16
C HIS A 794 -13.02 0.14 3.90
N GLN A 795 -14.17 0.54 3.36
CA GLN A 795 -14.31 1.38 2.16
C GLN A 795 -13.57 0.82 0.92
N GLU A 796 -13.45 -0.51 0.82
CA GLU A 796 -12.71 -1.22 -0.23
C GLU A 796 -13.23 -0.88 -1.63
N PHE A 797 -14.53 -0.63 -1.76
CA PHE A 797 -15.21 -0.36 -3.03
C PHE A 797 -15.27 1.13 -3.41
N LEU A 798 -14.69 2.03 -2.60
CA LEU A 798 -14.47 3.42 -3.03
C LEU A 798 -13.36 3.46 -4.09
N LYS A 799 -13.48 4.43 -5.00
CA LYS A 799 -12.36 4.84 -5.87
C LYS A 799 -11.12 5.07 -5.00
N PRO A 800 -9.91 4.58 -5.35
CA PRO A 800 -8.74 4.66 -4.47
C PRO A 800 -8.41 6.07 -3.95
N SER A 801 -8.71 7.11 -4.73
CA SER A 801 -8.55 8.53 -4.38
C SER A 801 -9.60 9.08 -3.40
N LEU A 802 -10.57 8.28 -2.95
CA LEU A 802 -11.66 8.66 -2.06
C LEU A 802 -11.72 7.82 -0.77
N ARG A 803 -10.77 6.89 -0.58
CA ARG A 803 -10.71 6.04 0.63
C ARG A 803 -10.31 6.87 1.85
N ILE A 804 -11.25 7.04 2.78
CA ILE A 804 -11.03 7.80 4.01
C ILE A 804 -10.44 6.88 5.08
N THR A 805 -9.13 6.63 5.00
CA THR A 805 -8.40 5.86 6.02
C THR A 805 -8.18 6.71 7.28
N SER A 806 -9.25 6.96 8.05
CA SER A 806 -9.15 7.53 9.38
C SER A 806 -8.62 6.48 10.36
N VAL A 807 -7.30 6.29 10.37
CA VAL A 807 -6.64 5.41 11.36
C VAL A 807 -6.58 6.12 12.71
N LYS A 808 -7.62 5.92 13.53
CA LYS A 808 -7.45 6.02 14.98
C LYS A 808 -6.44 4.95 15.42
N ALA A 809 -5.37 5.39 16.08
CA ALA A 809 -4.31 4.52 16.60
C ALA A 809 -4.86 3.29 17.35
N PRO A 810 -4.58 2.05 16.90
CA PRO A 810 -5.09 0.85 17.56
C PRO A 810 -4.06 0.24 18.53
N SER A 811 -4.42 0.18 19.81
CA SER A 811 -3.72 -0.65 20.78
C SER A 811 -3.96 -2.15 20.53
N THR A 812 -2.97 -2.80 19.93
CA THR A 812 -2.61 -4.24 20.09
C THR A 812 -3.64 -5.35 19.80
N LYS A 813 -3.54 -5.86 18.56
CA LYS A 813 -3.41 -7.28 18.14
C LYS A 813 -4.45 -8.35 18.53
N SER A 814 -4.96 -9.02 17.51
CA SER A 814 -5.03 -10.50 17.38
C SER A 814 -4.95 -10.88 15.89
N SER A 815 -4.40 -12.05 15.53
CA SER A 815 -3.94 -12.37 14.17
C SER A 815 -4.53 -13.66 13.59
N SER A 816 -4.85 -13.65 12.30
CA SER A 816 -4.75 -14.80 11.37
C SER A 816 -4.96 -14.30 9.92
N SER A 817 -3.91 -13.98 9.16
CA SER A 817 -3.12 -14.93 8.34
C SER A 817 -3.87 -15.50 7.12
N TYR A 818 -3.85 -14.76 6.00
CA TYR A 818 -3.73 -15.34 4.65
C TYR A 818 -2.88 -14.41 3.77
N LEU A 819 -2.14 -15.04 2.85
CA LEU A 819 -0.96 -14.52 2.16
C LEU A 819 -1.18 -13.27 1.30
N SER A 820 -0.18 -12.38 1.30
CA SER A 820 0.28 -11.75 0.06
C SER A 820 1.80 -11.67 0.07
N SER A 821 2.40 -12.00 -1.07
CA SER A 821 3.84 -12.16 -1.27
C SER A 821 4.46 -10.92 -1.91
N SER A 822 5.66 -10.57 -1.44
CA SER A 822 6.73 -9.95 -2.24
C SER A 822 6.40 -8.78 -3.17
N LEU A 823 6.92 -7.60 -2.83
CA LEU A 823 7.95 -6.99 -3.67
C LEU A 823 8.87 -6.11 -2.82
N SER A 824 10.17 -6.42 -2.85
CA SER A 824 11.22 -5.72 -2.12
C SER A 824 12.27 -5.20 -3.11
N LYS A 825 12.71 -3.94 -2.95
CA LYS A 825 14.03 -3.51 -3.45
C LYS A 825 14.76 -2.61 -2.45
N LYS A 826 16.02 -2.98 -2.23
CA LYS A 826 17.15 -2.33 -1.56
C LYS A 826 18.39 -2.69 -2.42
N PHE A 827 19.50 -1.96 -2.51
CA PHE A 827 20.06 -0.75 -1.86
C PHE A 827 21.21 -0.27 -2.83
N MET A 828 22.11 0.70 -2.62
CA MET A 828 22.62 1.40 -1.43
C MET A 828 23.39 2.67 -1.89
N ASP A 829 23.20 3.80 -1.21
CA ASP A 829 24.23 4.72 -0.69
C ASP A 829 25.54 5.08 -1.45
N SER A 830 25.79 6.41 -1.46
CA SER A 830 27.00 7.11 -0.94
C SER A 830 28.26 7.38 -1.79
N PHE A 831 28.55 8.67 -2.02
CA PHE A 831 29.86 9.36 -1.86
C PHE A 831 29.63 10.90 -1.74
N ARG A 832 30.36 11.76 -0.98
CA ARG A 832 31.23 11.63 0.21
C ARG A 832 31.74 13.04 0.70
N THR A 833 31.71 13.36 2.01
CA THR A 833 32.68 14.25 2.77
C THR A 833 32.87 15.75 2.38
N ASN A 834 33.15 16.77 3.24
CA ASN A 834 33.36 16.94 4.70
C ASN A 834 33.30 18.48 5.11
N PRO A 835 33.64 18.98 6.34
CA PRO A 835 32.67 19.71 7.18
C PRO A 835 33.05 21.16 7.63
N SER A 836 32.11 21.87 8.27
CA SER A 836 32.43 22.95 9.22
C SER A 836 31.39 23.17 10.34
N SER A 837 31.89 23.16 11.59
CA SER A 837 31.41 23.85 12.81
C SER A 837 30.01 23.59 13.42
N GLN A 838 30.08 23.13 14.69
CA GLN A 838 29.19 23.40 15.85
C GLN A 838 27.88 22.59 16.00
N GLN A 839 27.91 21.72 17.03
CA GLN A 839 26.72 21.10 17.68
C GLN A 839 26.03 22.12 18.62
N PRO A 840 24.76 21.87 19.00
CA PRO A 840 24.53 21.07 20.22
C PRO A 840 23.41 20.00 20.15
N GLN A 841 23.68 18.90 20.86
CA GLN A 841 22.73 17.98 21.52
C GLN A 841 21.83 17.07 20.68
N LEU A 842 21.37 15.98 21.32
CA LEU A 842 21.08 14.70 20.67
C LEU A 842 19.81 14.04 21.27
N GLU A 843 18.70 14.12 20.56
CA GLU A 843 17.50 13.30 20.81
C GLU A 843 17.41 12.15 19.79
N GLY A 844 16.52 11.18 20.03
CA GLY A 844 16.46 9.94 19.26
C GLY A 844 16.15 10.17 17.77
N MET A 845 16.95 9.59 16.88
CA MET A 845 16.74 9.73 15.43
C MET A 845 15.43 9.05 15.00
N VAL A 846 14.44 9.87 14.73
CA VAL A 846 13.25 9.52 13.95
C VAL A 846 13.62 9.70 12.48
N GLU A 847 13.37 8.70 11.64
CA GLU A 847 13.54 8.84 10.18
C GLU A 847 12.39 9.70 9.62
N PHE A 848 12.77 10.76 8.90
CA PHE A 848 11.85 11.72 8.29
C PHE A 848 11.79 11.51 6.77
N ILE A 849 10.58 11.52 6.21
CA ILE A 849 10.32 11.34 4.77
C ILE A 849 10.41 12.64 3.96
N GLY A 850 10.45 13.79 4.64
CA GLY A 850 10.52 15.10 4.01
C GLY A 850 10.41 16.24 5.03
N LEU A 851 10.46 17.46 4.52
CA LEU A 851 10.21 18.68 5.28
C LEU A 851 8.88 19.31 4.81
N LEU A 852 8.08 19.74 5.78
CA LEU A 852 6.88 20.52 5.56
C LEU A 852 7.20 21.98 5.86
N LYS A 853 7.12 22.84 4.85
CA LYS A 853 7.25 24.29 5.03
C LYS A 853 5.86 24.90 5.08
N VAL A 854 5.52 25.53 6.20
CA VAL A 854 4.23 26.19 6.43
C VAL A 854 4.44 27.69 6.47
N THR A 855 3.98 28.38 5.43
CA THR A 855 3.97 29.84 5.35
C THR A 855 2.68 30.37 5.97
N LEU A 856 2.76 30.84 7.22
CA LEU A 856 1.64 31.44 7.94
C LEU A 856 1.43 32.87 7.42
N LYS A 857 0.40 33.09 6.59
CA LYS A 857 0.15 34.40 5.96
C LYS A 857 -0.46 35.38 6.96
N LYS A 858 -1.71 35.14 7.39
CA LYS A 858 -2.43 36.04 8.32
C LYS A 858 -3.55 35.32 9.09
N GLY A 859 -4.04 35.96 10.13
CA GLY A 859 -5.30 35.67 10.78
C GLY A 859 -6.32 36.79 10.59
N THR A 860 -7.59 36.42 10.62
CA THR A 860 -8.73 37.33 10.43
C THR A 860 -9.74 37.11 11.55
N ASN A 861 -10.20 38.21 12.16
CA ASN A 861 -11.26 38.23 13.18
C ASN A 861 -11.04 37.22 14.34
N LEU A 862 -9.81 37.13 14.83
CA LEU A 862 -9.46 36.26 15.96
C LEU A 862 -10.20 36.71 17.24
N ALA A 863 -10.40 35.77 18.17
CA ALA A 863 -11.06 36.04 19.44
C ALA A 863 -10.34 37.09 20.30
N VAL A 864 -11.10 37.71 21.21
CA VAL A 864 -10.58 38.63 22.23
C VAL A 864 -10.40 37.86 23.53
N ARG A 865 -9.21 37.89 24.12
CA ARG A 865 -8.93 37.34 25.46
C ARG A 865 -8.48 38.43 26.44
N ASP A 866 -7.84 39.47 25.93
CA ASP A 866 -7.53 40.70 26.65
C ASP A 866 -8.76 41.63 26.76
N MET A 867 -8.64 42.80 27.41
CA MET A 867 -9.78 43.71 27.65
C MET A 867 -10.53 44.18 26.39
N MET A 868 -9.84 44.28 25.24
CA MET A 868 -10.36 44.82 23.96
C MET A 868 -9.71 44.21 22.71
N THR A 869 -8.71 43.35 22.88
CA THR A 869 -7.83 42.86 21.80
C THR A 869 -7.16 41.55 22.24
N SER A 870 -6.13 41.12 21.54
CA SER A 870 -5.21 40.03 21.93
C SER A 870 -3.82 40.27 21.31
N ASP A 871 -2.80 39.63 21.88
CA ASP A 871 -1.42 39.49 21.38
C ASP A 871 -1.22 38.09 20.74
N PRO A 872 -1.88 37.74 19.61
CA PRO A 872 -1.89 36.37 19.10
C PRO A 872 -0.55 35.86 18.56
N TYR A 873 -0.30 34.57 18.79
CA TYR A 873 0.68 33.75 18.09
C TYR A 873 0.12 32.36 17.76
N VAL A 874 0.75 31.66 16.81
CA VAL A 874 0.32 30.34 16.33
C VAL A 874 1.37 29.29 16.66
N LYS A 875 0.92 28.13 17.12
CA LYS A 875 1.74 26.97 17.48
C LYS A 875 1.36 25.79 16.58
N LEU A 876 2.33 25.26 15.84
CA LEU A 876 2.18 24.08 14.98
C LEU A 876 2.88 22.89 15.61
N THR A 877 2.20 21.75 15.69
CA THR A 877 2.71 20.51 16.32
C THR A 877 2.55 19.34 15.35
N LEU A 878 3.62 18.57 15.14
CA LEU A 878 3.61 17.35 14.34
C LEU A 878 4.48 16.28 15.02
N GLY A 879 3.84 15.20 15.49
CA GLY A 879 4.50 14.18 16.31
C GLY A 879 5.05 14.79 17.61
N GLN A 880 6.36 14.73 17.80
CA GLN A 880 7.06 15.35 18.95
C GLN A 880 7.58 16.77 18.64
N GLN A 881 7.53 17.23 17.39
CA GLN A 881 8.01 18.56 17.01
C GLN A 881 6.94 19.62 17.27
N THR A 882 7.39 20.80 17.69
CA THR A 882 6.55 21.97 17.95
C THR A 882 7.31 23.21 17.49
N VAL A 883 6.68 24.04 16.66
CA VAL A 883 7.18 25.34 16.23
C VAL A 883 6.13 26.42 16.48
N GLN A 884 6.55 27.66 16.67
CA GLN A 884 5.66 28.78 17.01
C GLN A 884 6.03 30.04 16.24
N SER A 885 5.03 30.85 15.90
CA SER A 885 5.22 32.13 15.22
C SER A 885 5.54 33.29 16.16
N THR A 886 5.91 34.44 15.60
CA THR A 886 6.04 35.71 16.32
C THR A 886 4.70 36.20 16.89
N VAL A 887 4.73 36.64 18.15
CA VAL A 887 3.61 37.33 18.82
C VAL A 887 3.31 38.66 18.13
N LYS A 888 2.06 38.90 17.72
CA LYS A 888 1.61 40.17 17.13
C LYS A 888 0.77 40.95 18.13
N LYS A 889 1.38 41.94 18.76
CA LYS A 889 0.73 42.69 19.85
C LYS A 889 -0.55 43.41 19.42
N SER A 890 -1.59 43.25 20.22
CA SER A 890 -2.85 44.00 20.22
C SER A 890 -3.55 44.02 18.87
N ASN A 891 -3.56 42.89 18.16
CA ASN A 891 -4.08 42.79 16.81
C ASN A 891 -4.87 41.48 16.55
N LEU A 892 -6.19 41.60 16.39
CA LEU A 892 -7.10 40.49 16.04
C LEU A 892 -7.08 40.11 14.54
N ASN A 893 -6.36 40.87 13.70
CA ASN A 893 -6.12 40.59 12.29
C ASN A 893 -4.61 40.58 12.00
N PRO A 894 -3.84 39.68 12.64
CA PRO A 894 -2.38 39.65 12.54
C PRO A 894 -1.93 39.19 11.15
N VAL A 895 -0.99 39.90 10.54
CA VAL A 895 -0.26 39.43 9.36
C VAL A 895 1.11 38.96 9.82
N TRP A 896 1.38 37.66 9.72
CA TRP A 896 2.65 37.07 10.12
C TRP A 896 3.64 37.07 8.96
N ASN A 897 3.23 36.54 7.80
CA ASN A 897 4.10 36.21 6.66
C ASN A 897 5.39 35.51 7.11
N GLU A 898 5.22 34.46 7.93
CA GLU A 898 6.29 33.78 8.63
C GLU A 898 6.38 32.32 8.19
N GLU A 899 7.59 31.85 7.88
CA GLU A 899 7.85 30.49 7.40
C GLU A 899 8.26 29.60 8.57
N LEU A 900 7.47 28.55 8.83
CA LEU A 900 7.68 27.58 9.89
C LEU A 900 7.94 26.20 9.28
N MET A 901 9.03 25.53 9.67
CA MET A 901 9.39 24.20 9.13
C MET A 901 9.16 23.08 10.14
N LEU A 902 8.62 21.95 9.68
CA LEU A 902 8.41 20.73 10.44
C LEU A 902 8.98 19.53 9.66
N SER A 903 9.70 18.63 10.32
CA SER A 903 10.18 17.38 9.71
C SER A 903 9.08 16.33 9.76
N VAL A 904 8.74 15.69 8.65
CA VAL A 904 7.62 14.75 8.59
C VAL A 904 8.10 13.32 8.80
N PRO A 905 7.70 12.62 9.89
CA PRO A 905 8.15 11.26 10.17
C PRO A 905 7.44 10.24 9.28
N HIS A 906 7.96 9.00 9.19
CA HIS A 906 7.28 7.92 8.45
C HIS A 906 5.85 7.60 8.92
N ASP A 907 5.54 7.79 10.21
CA ASP A 907 4.20 7.63 10.79
C ASP A 907 3.68 9.02 11.19
N TYR A 908 3.21 9.78 10.19
CA TYR A 908 2.74 11.15 10.36
C TYR A 908 1.22 11.22 10.56
N GLY A 909 0.81 12.02 11.54
CA GLY A 909 -0.59 12.43 11.71
C GLY A 909 -0.88 13.77 11.03
N SER A 910 -2.06 14.34 11.31
CA SER A 910 -2.35 15.73 10.97
C SER A 910 -1.47 16.70 11.76
N VAL A 911 -1.13 17.84 11.15
CA VAL A 911 -0.47 18.94 11.87
C VAL A 911 -1.51 19.60 12.76
N LYS A 912 -1.27 19.59 14.07
CA LYS A 912 -2.12 20.31 15.02
C LYS A 912 -1.71 21.78 15.04
N LEU A 913 -2.65 22.66 14.69
CA LEU A 913 -2.52 24.10 14.79
C LEU A 913 -3.30 24.59 16.01
N GLN A 914 -2.70 25.46 16.81
CA GLN A 914 -3.36 26.14 17.93
C GLN A 914 -2.97 27.61 17.94
N VAL A 915 -3.92 28.50 18.23
CA VAL A 915 -3.69 29.94 18.39
C VAL A 915 -3.79 30.28 19.87
N PHE A 916 -2.90 31.15 20.35
CA PHE A 916 -2.82 31.55 21.75
C PHE A 916 -2.66 33.06 21.86
N ASP A 917 -3.21 33.64 22.93
CA ASP A 917 -2.94 35.01 23.36
C ASP A 917 -1.72 35.00 24.28
N TYR A 918 -0.72 35.83 24.00
CA TYR A 918 0.51 35.88 24.80
C TYR A 918 0.32 36.76 26.04
N ASP A 919 0.46 36.16 27.22
CA ASP A 919 0.16 36.83 28.47
C ASP A 919 1.41 37.02 29.35
N THR A 920 1.68 38.25 29.80
CA THR A 920 2.98 38.56 30.45
C THR A 920 3.05 38.09 31.90
N PHE A 921 1.89 37.87 32.55
CA PHE A 921 1.81 37.50 33.98
C PHE A 921 0.82 36.35 34.27
N SER A 922 0.25 35.73 33.23
CA SER A 922 -0.69 34.61 33.31
C SER A 922 -0.15 33.40 32.51
N ALA A 923 -0.98 32.38 32.32
CA ALA A 923 -0.74 31.37 31.28
C ALA A 923 -1.52 31.75 30.03
N ASP A 924 -0.88 31.65 28.86
CA ASP A 924 -1.42 32.03 27.55
C ASP A 924 -2.79 31.40 27.26
N ASP A 925 -3.77 32.26 26.94
CA ASP A 925 -5.16 31.87 26.73
C ASP A 925 -5.38 31.30 25.31
N ILE A 926 -6.13 30.19 25.19
CA ILE A 926 -6.37 29.58 23.87
C ILE A 926 -7.39 30.37 23.04
N MET A 927 -7.01 30.67 21.81
CA MET A 927 -7.76 31.43 20.81
C MET A 927 -8.28 30.55 19.65
N GLY A 928 -8.33 29.23 19.87
CA GLY A 928 -8.87 28.23 18.94
C GLY A 928 -7.82 27.28 18.39
N GLU A 929 -8.28 26.20 17.76
CA GLU A 929 -7.43 25.15 17.19
C GLU A 929 -7.97 24.59 15.87
N ALA A 930 -7.10 23.94 15.09
CA ALA A 930 -7.44 23.26 13.84
C ALA A 930 -6.49 22.08 13.59
N GLY A 931 -6.94 21.09 12.82
CA GLY A 931 -6.09 20.04 12.27
C GLY A 931 -5.90 20.24 10.77
N ILE A 932 -4.66 20.18 10.29
CA ILE A 932 -4.32 20.24 8.86
C ILE A 932 -3.92 18.83 8.42
N ASP A 933 -4.65 18.25 7.46
CA ASP A 933 -4.28 16.98 6.86
C ASP A 933 -3.28 17.18 5.73
N ILE A 934 -2.08 16.62 5.91
CA ILE A 934 -0.96 16.69 4.96
C ILE A 934 -0.85 15.43 4.09
N GLN A 935 -1.66 14.40 4.33
CA GLN A 935 -1.64 13.18 3.53
C GLN A 935 -2.01 13.44 2.05
N PRO A 936 -3.00 14.29 1.70
CA PRO A 936 -3.29 14.63 0.31
C PRO A 936 -2.11 15.31 -0.40
N LEU A 937 -1.42 16.23 0.29
CA LEU A 937 -0.24 16.94 -0.20
C LEU A 937 0.91 15.97 -0.51
N ILE A 938 1.28 15.15 0.47
CA ILE A 938 2.40 14.20 0.37
C ILE A 938 2.10 13.13 -0.69
N THR A 939 0.88 12.60 -0.71
CA THR A 939 0.47 11.59 -1.72
C THR A 939 0.53 12.18 -3.13
N SER A 940 0.09 13.43 -3.31
CA SER A 940 0.18 14.12 -4.61
C SER A 940 1.64 14.39 -5.00
N ALA A 941 2.50 14.82 -4.06
CA ALA A 941 3.92 15.02 -4.34
C ALA A 941 4.62 13.71 -4.76
N MET A 942 4.44 12.64 -3.98
CA MET A 942 5.07 11.33 -4.23
C MET A 942 4.59 10.68 -5.54
N ALA A 943 3.34 10.93 -5.97
CA ALA A 943 2.80 10.37 -7.20
C ALA A 943 3.35 11.02 -8.49
N PHE A 944 3.81 12.27 -8.42
CA PHE A 944 4.33 13.02 -9.56
C PHE A 944 5.87 13.05 -9.63
N GLY A 945 6.57 12.67 -8.55
CA GLY A 945 8.03 12.52 -8.57
C GLY A 945 8.75 13.86 -8.46
N ASP A 946 9.49 14.23 -9.51
CA ASP A 946 10.21 15.51 -9.58
C ASP A 946 9.30 16.62 -10.12
N PRO A 947 8.88 17.59 -9.28
CA PRO A 947 8.01 18.69 -9.71
C PRO A 947 8.67 19.68 -10.68
N GLU A 948 10.01 19.72 -10.81
CA GLU A 948 10.68 20.60 -11.80
C GLU A 948 10.43 20.16 -13.25
N MET A 949 10.00 18.90 -13.46
CA MET A 949 9.69 18.36 -14.79
C MET A 949 8.34 18.81 -15.36
N PHE A 950 7.52 19.51 -14.58
CA PHE A 950 6.13 19.86 -14.94
C PHE A 950 5.89 21.37 -14.87
N GLY A 951 5.05 21.88 -15.78
CA GLY A 951 4.54 23.26 -15.70
C GLY A 951 3.40 23.40 -14.69
N ASP A 952 2.98 24.64 -14.42
CA ASP A 952 1.92 24.94 -13.45
C ASP A 952 0.64 24.13 -13.71
N MET A 953 0.30 23.26 -12.76
CA MET A 953 -0.86 22.36 -12.89
C MET A 953 -1.42 21.94 -11.53
N GLN A 954 -2.74 21.70 -11.49
CA GLN A 954 -3.39 21.09 -10.33
C GLN A 954 -3.13 19.59 -10.28
N ILE A 955 -2.58 19.11 -9.15
CA ILE A 955 -2.25 17.69 -8.93
C ILE A 955 -3.08 17.04 -7.81
N GLY A 956 -3.77 17.82 -6.98
CA GLY A 956 -4.56 17.29 -5.88
C GLY A 956 -5.55 18.30 -5.30
N LYS A 957 -6.31 17.84 -4.29
CA LYS A 957 -7.30 18.63 -3.58
C LYS A 957 -7.62 18.00 -2.21
N TRP A 958 -7.60 18.77 -1.13
CA TRP A 958 -8.13 18.40 0.17
C TRP A 958 -9.55 18.99 0.29
N LEU A 959 -10.55 18.11 0.26
CA LEU A 959 -11.96 18.51 0.20
C LEU A 959 -12.46 19.02 1.56
N LYS A 960 -13.25 20.08 1.52
CA LYS A 960 -13.89 20.67 2.69
C LYS A 960 -15.06 19.80 3.13
N SER A 961 -15.06 19.42 4.40
CA SER A 961 -16.06 18.51 4.99
C SER A 961 -16.64 19.11 6.27
N HIS A 962 -17.52 18.36 6.96
CA HIS A 962 -18.12 18.81 8.23
C HIS A 962 -17.24 18.48 9.45
N ASP A 963 -16.25 17.61 9.28
CA ASP A 963 -15.33 17.12 10.31
C ASP A 963 -13.92 17.74 10.24
N ASN A 964 -13.62 18.51 9.18
CA ASN A 964 -12.37 19.27 9.06
C ASN A 964 -12.57 20.79 9.28
N ALA A 965 -11.47 21.52 9.36
CA ALA A 965 -11.46 22.96 9.66
C ALA A 965 -11.53 23.85 8.41
N LEU A 966 -11.65 23.29 7.20
CA LEU A 966 -11.59 24.05 5.96
C LEU A 966 -12.82 24.96 5.77
N ILE A 967 -12.57 26.17 5.28
CA ILE A 967 -13.62 27.12 4.86
C ILE A 967 -14.14 26.72 3.47
N GLU A 968 -13.21 26.45 2.57
CA GLU A 968 -13.40 26.03 1.18
C GLU A 968 -12.41 24.90 0.84
N ASP A 969 -12.60 24.23 -0.30
CA ASP A 969 -11.71 23.15 -0.68
C ASP A 969 -10.28 23.66 -0.94
N SER A 970 -9.30 23.02 -0.30
CA SER A 970 -7.89 23.36 -0.44
C SER A 970 -7.28 22.68 -1.66
N ILE A 971 -6.69 23.46 -2.57
CA ILE A 971 -6.14 22.97 -3.85
C ILE A 971 -4.64 22.70 -3.72
N ILE A 972 -4.16 21.60 -4.31
CA ILE A 972 -2.72 21.25 -4.38
C ILE A 972 -2.25 21.41 -5.83
N ASN A 973 -1.27 22.29 -6.03
CA ASN A 973 -0.72 22.63 -7.34
C ASN A 973 0.80 22.40 -7.37
N ILE A 974 1.32 22.05 -8.55
CA ILE A 974 2.70 22.36 -8.91
C ILE A 974 2.72 23.83 -9.34
N SER A 975 3.62 24.62 -8.77
CA SER A 975 3.88 26.01 -9.18
C SER A 975 5.36 26.34 -8.94
N ASP A 976 6.02 26.94 -9.92
CA ASP A 976 7.47 27.23 -9.88
C ASP A 976 8.34 25.99 -9.53
N GLY A 977 7.99 24.81 -10.07
CA GLY A 977 8.67 23.55 -9.75
C GLY A 977 8.49 23.07 -8.30
N LYS A 978 7.48 23.57 -7.57
CA LYS A 978 7.23 23.23 -6.17
C LYS A 978 5.79 22.77 -5.96
N VAL A 979 5.61 21.75 -5.12
CA VAL A 979 4.29 21.27 -4.71
C VAL A 979 3.78 22.13 -3.54
N LYS A 980 2.77 22.96 -3.81
CA LYS A 980 2.17 23.91 -2.84
C LYS A 980 0.68 23.64 -2.67
N GLN A 981 0.17 23.93 -1.47
CA GLN A 981 -1.24 23.83 -1.10
C GLN A 981 -1.68 25.07 -0.34
N GLU A 982 -2.72 25.75 -0.83
CA GLU A 982 -3.33 26.88 -0.12
C GLU A 982 -4.40 26.38 0.85
N VAL A 983 -4.34 26.81 2.11
CA VAL A 983 -5.17 26.29 3.20
C VAL A 983 -5.86 27.46 3.92
N HIS A 984 -7.18 27.54 3.77
CA HIS A 984 -8.05 28.50 4.44
C HIS A 984 -8.88 27.77 5.49
N ILE A 985 -8.62 28.04 6.77
CA ILE A 985 -9.22 27.32 7.89
C ILE A 985 -9.94 28.25 8.87
N LYS A 986 -11.05 27.75 9.40
CA LYS A 986 -11.79 28.36 10.50
C LYS A 986 -11.41 27.67 11.80
N LEU A 987 -11.03 28.45 12.81
CA LEU A 987 -10.64 27.93 14.10
C LEU A 987 -11.83 27.30 14.82
N GLN A 988 -11.60 26.12 15.39
CA GLN A 988 -12.55 25.36 16.20
C GLN A 988 -12.34 25.68 17.69
N ASN A 989 -13.34 25.35 18.51
CA ASN A 989 -13.35 25.59 19.97
C ASN A 989 -13.17 27.08 20.36
N VAL A 990 -13.56 28.01 19.48
CA VAL A 990 -13.52 29.46 19.68
C VAL A 990 -14.71 30.16 19.01
N GLU A 991 -15.10 31.33 19.49
CA GLU A 991 -16.22 32.13 18.98
C GLU A 991 -15.95 32.77 17.60
N SER A 992 -14.70 33.11 17.30
CA SER A 992 -14.28 33.67 16.01
C SER A 992 -12.79 33.47 15.75
N GLY A 993 -12.43 33.37 14.48
CA GLY A 993 -11.05 33.32 14.02
C GLY A 993 -10.88 32.46 12.78
N GLU A 994 -10.20 33.02 11.79
CA GLU A 994 -9.86 32.35 10.53
C GLU A 994 -8.36 32.55 10.25
N LEU A 995 -7.71 31.57 9.62
CA LEU A 995 -6.30 31.65 9.22
C LEU A 995 -6.14 31.32 7.74
N GLU A 996 -5.31 32.09 7.07
CA GLU A 996 -4.77 31.77 5.75
C GLU A 996 -3.31 31.35 5.88
N LEU A 997 -2.98 30.19 5.33
CA LEU A 997 -1.63 29.64 5.30
C LEU A 997 -1.39 28.86 4.00
N GLU A 998 -0.13 28.67 3.66
CA GLU A 998 0.32 27.91 2.49
C GLU A 998 1.29 26.83 2.95
N VAL A 999 1.16 25.64 2.39
CA VAL A 999 1.94 24.46 2.77
C VAL A 999 2.71 23.99 1.54
N GLU A 1000 4.03 24.00 1.64
CA GLU A 1000 4.97 23.56 0.60
C GLU A 1000 5.61 22.24 1.05
N TRP A 1001 5.56 21.22 0.18
CA TRP A 1001 6.29 19.97 0.41
C TRP A 1001 7.70 20.07 -0.13
N LEU A 1002 8.68 19.83 0.74
CA LEU A 1002 10.09 19.75 0.41
C LEU A 1002 10.55 18.31 0.59
N SER A 1003 10.80 17.61 -0.51
CA SER A 1003 11.42 16.29 -0.45
C SER A 1003 12.81 16.41 0.19
N LEU A 1004 13.15 15.49 1.09
CA LEU A 1004 14.53 15.29 1.50
C LEU A 1004 15.18 14.46 0.39
N GLU A 1005 15.99 15.11 -0.46
CA GLU A 1005 16.73 14.45 -1.56
C GLU A 1005 17.49 13.23 -1.02
N SER A 1006 17.31 12.08 -1.70
CA SER A 1006 17.80 10.76 -1.32
C SER A 1006 19.11 10.37 -2.00
#